data_AF-A0A9D8SJU8-F1
#
_entry.id   AF-A0A9D8SJU8-F1
#
_cell.length_a   1.000
_cell.length_b   1.000
_cell.length_c   1.000
_cell.angle_alpha   90.00
_cell.angle_beta   90.00
_cell.angle_gamma   90.00
#
_symmetry.space_group_name_H-M   'P 1'
#
loop_
_entity.id
_entity.type
_entity.pdbx_description
1 polymer ?
#
loop_
_entity_poly.entity_id
_entity_poly.type
_entity_poly.pdbx_seq_one_letter_code
_entity_poly.pdbx_strand_id
1 'polypeptide(L)'
;MFRFSPTLHTQILTVSAFLAALPGCTKTQGPDSQTPVSSSPIPTDAQENGLSDADAELIRDLNEFASDPAEMAALEAEIQEDEAQREAKRMARESGFRTMELPPNWEELDDEAKLKYLRSIAVEQKNKTETPGELYERLTASGIDVQKQYEIGQKIAEESGLAPDIRFDAVFFADWLPEMETLDRTDTQHKNAWMQDTFLKDSLPQAEISSDGKRLRSIPNELTGACEIPEGVKRIEKNAFSEGCALTSLTLPASLAEIDEDALAWCTLEEIRVAEGNEHFKAEDGVLFSADGKKIIYCCRNKAHDYTVPDGVTEIGPSAFFGCRDLSSVTLPESLTQIGPRAFADCEQLTAARIPQNVTRIGERAFFGCRNLTSTNIPEGVTRIEKLTFARSSLSILTLSPNLTHILDGAFAECPQLEYVQLPENLTYLGRCAFAMSENLAPITIPAKVSEIGDGVFFGCGKMREISISSQNPHFKTEDGVLFSADGKTLLQFPGRKGGQFYVPDGVTEIRGAAFAGCVNLRAVRFPESVTRIGNAAFAGCSALENMTLPRALSYLGKCAFIDCTHLNAMRFPDSLTRLEDGMFANCCALQRVTLSAGMEEIGSFAFHRCRELRSAAIPDSLTRIGRFSFFGCVNLHRLALPEGLTEIGDGAFCDCFSLSTILLPKSLIRLGNCAFAHCASLNEIILPDGLTEIGDFTFYLCDKLHTLHIPESVTKIGKFAITSLSQPIELTIPANVQEIHFQAIRGCGNLTLLVEENSEAHRYAARYRIKFRLLPKEKQENGGSSQKDSENGDTKE
;
A
#
# COMPACT_ATOMS: atom_id res chain seq x y z
N MET A 1 3.94 14.34 -6.83
CA MET A 1 3.07 15.10 -5.91
C MET A 1 1.62 14.94 -6.37
N PHE A 2 0.66 14.78 -5.47
CA PHE A 2 -0.76 15.10 -5.72
C PHE A 2 -1.38 15.55 -4.40
N ARG A 3 -2.08 16.70 -4.40
CA ARG A 3 -2.90 17.15 -3.26
C ARG A 3 -4.35 16.72 -3.52
N PHE A 4 -4.86 15.76 -2.75
CA PHE A 4 -6.29 15.42 -2.71
C PHE A 4 -6.89 15.83 -1.37
N SER A 5 -8.22 15.99 -1.29
CA SER A 5 -8.90 16.33 -0.04
C SER A 5 -8.97 15.11 0.89
N PRO A 6 -8.93 15.30 2.24
CA PRO A 6 -8.84 14.17 3.18
C PRO A 6 -9.97 13.13 3.04
N THR A 7 -11.18 13.58 2.72
CA THR A 7 -12.38 12.72 2.56
C THR A 7 -12.37 11.81 1.34
N LEU A 8 -11.57 12.12 0.31
CA LEU A 8 -11.45 11.28 -0.89
C LEU A 8 -10.37 10.20 -0.72
N HIS A 9 -9.28 10.54 -0.02
CA HIS A 9 -8.12 9.65 0.15
C HIS A 9 -8.45 8.36 0.91
N THR A 10 -9.37 8.43 1.88
CA THR A 10 -9.87 7.24 2.61
C THR A 10 -10.70 6.32 1.71
N GLN A 11 -11.55 6.86 0.82
CA GLN A 11 -12.39 6.05 -0.07
C GLN A 11 -11.55 5.34 -1.15
N ILE A 12 -10.51 6.01 -1.66
CA ILE A 12 -9.57 5.42 -2.63
C ILE A 12 -8.84 4.23 -2.00
N LEU A 13 -8.41 4.33 -0.73
CA LEU A 13 -7.80 3.20 -0.02
C LEU A 13 -8.73 1.97 0.04
N THR A 14 -10.02 2.16 0.26
CA THR A 14 -10.99 1.05 0.28
C THR A 14 -11.17 0.40 -1.10
N VAL A 15 -11.10 1.16 -2.20
CA VAL A 15 -11.11 0.61 -3.58
C VAL A 15 -9.80 -0.10 -3.90
N SER A 16 -8.65 0.52 -3.64
CA SER A 16 -7.34 -0.09 -3.85
C SER A 16 -7.18 -1.37 -3.04
N ALA A 17 -7.70 -1.42 -1.80
CA ALA A 17 -7.72 -2.64 -1.00
C ALA A 17 -8.69 -3.71 -1.54
N PHE A 18 -9.86 -3.32 -2.08
CA PHE A 18 -10.77 -4.28 -2.71
C PHE A 18 -10.18 -4.90 -3.99
N LEU A 19 -9.49 -4.09 -4.80
CA LEU A 19 -8.81 -4.57 -6.00
C LEU A 19 -7.54 -5.39 -5.66
N ALA A 20 -6.78 -5.00 -4.62
CA ALA A 20 -5.64 -5.76 -4.11
C ALA A 20 -6.02 -7.05 -3.35
N ALA A 21 -7.30 -7.28 -3.06
CA ALA A 21 -7.81 -8.56 -2.57
C ALA A 21 -8.01 -9.61 -3.68
N LEU A 22 -7.70 -9.26 -4.94
CA LEU A 22 -7.50 -10.20 -6.05
C LEU A 22 -6.03 -10.69 -6.05
N PRO A 23 -5.70 -11.81 -6.73
CA PRO A 23 -4.32 -12.24 -6.90
C PRO A 23 -3.52 -11.24 -7.76
N GLY A 24 -2.72 -10.38 -7.09
CA GLY A 24 -1.71 -9.52 -7.72
C GLY A 24 -2.10 -8.06 -7.91
N CYS A 25 -1.84 -7.23 -6.88
CA CYS A 25 -1.45 -5.80 -6.92
C CYS A 25 -1.28 -5.28 -5.48
N THR A 26 -0.48 -4.23 -5.22
CA THR A 26 -0.19 -3.78 -3.82
C THR A 26 0.12 -2.28 -3.67
N LYS A 27 -0.21 -1.71 -2.48
CA LYS A 27 0.47 -0.56 -1.79
C LYS A 27 0.39 0.87 -2.44
N THR A 28 0.27 2.02 -1.74
CA THR A 28 0.07 2.36 -0.29
C THR A 28 -0.68 3.72 -0.01
N GLN A 29 -0.40 4.43 1.11
CA GLN A 29 -1.31 5.29 1.92
C GLN A 29 -1.06 6.84 1.93
N GLY A 30 -1.93 7.59 2.66
CA GLY A 30 -1.72 8.95 3.22
C GLY A 30 -2.77 9.33 4.32
N PRO A 31 -2.44 10.04 5.43
CA PRO A 31 -3.36 10.39 6.57
C PRO A 31 -3.47 11.94 6.81
N ASP A 32 -3.96 12.59 7.89
CA ASP A 32 -4.71 12.34 9.15
C ASP A 32 -5.46 13.67 9.55
N SER A 33 -6.46 13.70 10.46
CA SER A 33 -6.88 14.91 11.24
C SER A 33 -7.93 14.63 12.36
N GLN A 34 -8.01 15.47 13.40
CA GLN A 34 -8.69 15.19 14.70
C GLN A 34 -9.56 16.32 15.26
N THR A 35 -10.56 15.97 16.10
CA THR A 35 -11.10 16.80 17.22
C THR A 35 -11.68 15.91 18.34
N PRO A 36 -11.60 16.27 19.64
CA PRO A 36 -12.05 15.44 20.77
C PRO A 36 -13.44 15.81 21.34
N VAL A 37 -14.09 14.87 22.05
CA VAL A 37 -15.30 15.09 22.87
C VAL A 37 -15.18 14.30 24.19
N SER A 38 -15.71 14.86 25.29
CA SER A 38 -15.56 14.37 26.67
C SER A 38 -16.38 13.13 27.03
N SER A 39 -15.85 12.30 27.93
CA SER A 39 -16.51 11.12 28.50
C SER A 39 -17.48 11.44 29.66
N SER A 40 -18.33 10.46 30.01
CA SER A 40 -19.13 10.42 31.25
C SER A 40 -19.46 8.96 31.59
N PRO A 41 -19.42 8.54 32.87
CA PRO A 41 -19.55 7.13 33.24
C PRO A 41 -21.01 6.66 33.39
N ILE A 42 -21.23 5.36 33.16
CA ILE A 42 -22.50 4.63 33.39
C ILE A 42 -22.13 3.33 34.15
N PRO A 43 -22.95 2.86 35.11
CA PRO A 43 -22.44 2.10 36.25
C PRO A 43 -22.32 0.58 36.05
N THR A 44 -21.58 -0.03 36.97
CA THR A 44 -21.52 -1.48 37.19
C THR A 44 -22.80 -2.01 37.84
N ASP A 45 -23.42 -3.01 37.23
CA ASP A 45 -24.14 -4.07 37.93
C ASP A 45 -24.01 -5.36 37.10
N ALA A 46 -23.62 -6.47 37.74
CA ALA A 46 -23.33 -7.72 37.07
C ALA A 46 -23.79 -8.92 37.92
N GLN A 47 -24.86 -9.58 37.50
CA GLN A 47 -25.27 -10.90 37.96
C GLN A 47 -26.14 -11.58 36.90
N GLU A 48 -26.37 -12.89 37.07
CA GLU A 48 -27.05 -13.80 36.13
C GLU A 48 -26.37 -13.98 34.76
N ASN A 49 -25.43 -14.94 34.69
CA ASN A 49 -25.68 -16.20 34.01
C ASN A 49 -24.68 -17.28 34.48
N GLY A 50 -25.06 -18.56 34.37
CA GLY A 50 -24.31 -19.68 34.95
C GLY A 50 -22.99 -19.99 34.23
N LEU A 51 -21.89 -19.86 34.97
CA LEU A 51 -20.57 -20.41 34.64
C LEU A 51 -20.44 -21.80 35.28
N SER A 52 -19.68 -22.72 34.69
CA SER A 52 -19.38 -24.01 35.32
C SER A 52 -18.30 -23.86 36.40
N ASP A 53 -18.16 -24.86 37.28
CA ASP A 53 -17.13 -24.83 38.34
C ASP A 53 -15.71 -24.71 37.75
N ALA A 54 -15.47 -25.26 36.54
CA ALA A 54 -14.20 -25.13 35.83
C ALA A 54 -13.97 -23.71 35.25
N ASP A 55 -15.03 -23.03 34.80
CA ASP A 55 -14.93 -21.63 34.38
C ASP A 55 -14.70 -20.72 35.59
N ALA A 56 -15.30 -21.05 36.74
CA ALA A 56 -15.08 -20.33 37.99
C ALA A 56 -13.66 -20.51 38.53
N GLU A 57 -13.08 -21.70 38.39
CA GLU A 57 -11.68 -21.98 38.75
C GLU A 57 -10.72 -21.23 37.79
N LEU A 58 -10.95 -21.28 36.48
CA LEU A 58 -10.16 -20.52 35.50
C LEU A 58 -10.25 -18.98 35.70
N ILE A 59 -11.43 -18.46 36.04
CA ILE A 59 -11.61 -17.04 36.39
C ILE A 59 -10.93 -16.71 37.72
N ARG A 60 -10.86 -17.63 38.68
CA ARG A 60 -10.11 -17.41 39.92
C ARG A 60 -8.62 -17.33 39.64
N ASP A 61 -8.07 -18.27 38.87
CA ASP A 61 -6.64 -18.31 38.53
C ASP A 61 -6.22 -17.06 37.70
N LEU A 62 -7.11 -16.57 36.81
CA LEU A 62 -6.92 -15.30 36.09
C LEU A 62 -6.98 -14.04 36.98
N ASN A 63 -7.69 -14.09 38.12
CA ASN A 63 -7.70 -12.99 39.10
C ASN A 63 -6.55 -13.10 40.12
N GLU A 64 -6.08 -14.32 40.43
CA GLU A 64 -4.94 -14.54 41.33
C GLU A 64 -3.62 -14.01 40.72
N PHE A 65 -3.53 -13.96 39.38
CA PHE A 65 -2.48 -13.25 38.62
C PHE A 65 -2.66 -11.72 38.48
N ALA A 66 -3.72 -11.12 39.06
CA ALA A 66 -4.03 -9.69 38.98
C ALA A 66 -4.12 -9.04 40.38
N SER A 67 -3.22 -9.46 41.29
CA SER A 67 -3.44 -9.43 42.74
C SER A 67 -2.77 -8.30 43.53
N ASP A 68 -2.61 -7.09 42.95
CA ASP A 68 -2.59 -5.86 43.77
C ASP A 68 -3.37 -4.68 43.13
N PRO A 69 -4.58 -4.36 43.65
CA PRO A 69 -5.30 -3.13 43.30
C PRO A 69 -4.54 -1.84 43.64
N ALA A 70 -3.59 -1.86 44.56
CA ALA A 70 -2.76 -0.71 44.90
C ALA A 70 -1.70 -0.41 43.83
N GLU A 71 -1.13 -1.42 43.16
CA GLU A 71 -0.25 -1.19 41.99
C GLU A 71 -1.03 -0.58 40.83
N MET A 72 -2.23 -1.08 40.52
CA MET A 72 -3.07 -0.47 39.47
C MET A 72 -3.47 0.97 39.81
N ALA A 73 -3.83 1.27 41.06
CA ALA A 73 -4.16 2.63 41.48
C ALA A 73 -2.91 3.56 41.51
N ALA A 74 -1.73 3.03 41.83
CA ALA A 74 -0.48 3.77 41.73
C ALA A 74 -0.11 4.07 40.27
N LEU A 75 -0.30 3.10 39.37
CA LEU A 75 -0.04 3.26 37.94
C LEU A 75 -0.99 4.28 37.29
N GLU A 76 -2.28 4.27 37.65
CA GLU A 76 -3.22 5.31 37.18
C GLU A 76 -2.86 6.71 37.71
N ALA A 77 -2.34 6.81 38.94
CA ALA A 77 -1.86 8.08 39.49
C ALA A 77 -0.57 8.58 38.80
N GLU A 78 0.41 7.69 38.59
CA GLU A 78 1.68 7.99 37.92
C GLU A 78 1.47 8.39 36.44
N ILE A 79 0.52 7.74 35.76
CA ILE A 79 0.09 8.11 34.41
C ILE A 79 -0.52 9.52 34.38
N GLN A 80 -1.42 9.87 35.32
CA GLN A 80 -1.99 11.23 35.35
C GLN A 80 -0.94 12.30 35.71
N GLU A 81 0.05 11.99 36.55
CA GLU A 81 1.11 12.94 36.89
C GLU A 81 2.08 13.18 35.71
N ASP A 82 2.40 12.16 34.90
CA ASP A 82 3.17 12.36 33.66
C ASP A 82 2.32 12.99 32.54
N GLU A 83 1.03 12.68 32.40
CA GLU A 83 0.16 13.41 31.45
C GLU A 83 0.05 14.90 31.79
N ALA A 84 -0.16 15.25 33.07
CA ALA A 84 -0.15 16.64 33.52
C ALA A 84 1.19 17.33 33.27
N GLN A 85 2.32 16.64 33.50
CA GLN A 85 3.64 17.19 33.17
C GLN A 85 3.90 17.29 31.65
N ARG A 86 3.43 16.35 30.84
CA ARG A 86 3.53 16.39 29.37
C ARG A 86 2.69 17.50 28.79
N GLU A 87 1.48 17.73 29.28
CA GLU A 87 0.61 18.81 28.82
C GLU A 87 1.13 20.19 29.30
N ALA A 88 1.68 20.29 30.51
CA ALA A 88 2.41 21.49 30.94
C ALA A 88 3.65 21.76 30.07
N LYS A 89 4.42 20.73 29.70
CA LYS A 89 5.54 20.82 28.74
C LYS A 89 5.06 21.17 27.33
N ARG A 90 3.85 20.74 26.92
CA ARG A 90 3.21 21.10 25.64
C ARG A 90 2.81 22.57 25.62
N MET A 91 2.10 23.06 26.64
CA MET A 91 1.74 24.47 26.78
C MET A 91 2.98 25.38 26.92
N ALA A 92 4.06 24.92 27.56
CA ALA A 92 5.34 25.63 27.62
C ALA A 92 6.09 25.67 26.27
N ARG A 93 5.86 24.69 25.39
CA ARG A 93 6.29 24.74 23.97
C ARG A 93 5.42 25.70 23.18
N GLU A 94 4.10 25.53 23.23
CA GLU A 94 3.10 26.28 22.45
C GLU A 94 3.14 27.80 22.75
N SER A 95 3.36 28.21 24.00
CA SER A 95 3.50 29.62 24.40
C SER A 95 4.85 30.26 24.05
N GLY A 96 5.84 29.49 23.58
CA GLY A 96 7.18 29.98 23.26
C GLY A 96 7.39 30.45 21.82
N PHE A 97 6.53 30.05 20.87
CA PHE A 97 6.67 30.39 19.45
C PHE A 97 5.84 31.62 19.07
N ARG A 98 6.51 32.70 18.66
CA ARG A 98 5.86 33.72 17.83
C ARG A 98 5.68 33.14 16.43
N THR A 99 4.44 33.12 15.94
CA THR A 99 4.15 32.94 14.52
C THR A 99 4.87 34.03 13.73
N MET A 100 5.78 33.63 12.84
CA MET A 100 6.65 34.55 12.11
C MET A 100 6.07 34.83 10.72
N GLU A 101 5.68 36.07 10.48
CA GLU A 101 5.09 36.50 9.21
C GLU A 101 6.17 36.59 8.12
N LEU A 102 5.84 36.13 6.90
CA LEU A 102 6.64 36.39 5.71
C LEU A 102 6.50 37.88 5.32
N PRO A 103 7.51 38.49 4.68
CA PRO A 103 7.43 39.89 4.28
C PRO A 103 6.28 40.09 3.28
N PRO A 104 5.52 41.21 3.31
CA PRO A 104 4.27 41.33 2.54
C PRO A 104 4.41 41.19 1.03
N ASN A 105 5.60 41.39 0.48
CA ASN A 105 5.93 41.23 -0.94
C ASN A 105 6.61 39.87 -1.25
N TRP A 106 6.47 38.87 -0.38
CA TRP A 106 7.19 37.59 -0.49
C TRP A 106 7.08 36.92 -1.87
N GLU A 107 5.89 36.90 -2.48
CA GLU A 107 5.72 36.26 -3.79
C GLU A 107 6.48 36.99 -4.91
N GLU A 108 6.58 38.32 -4.83
CA GLU A 108 7.23 39.21 -5.80
C GLU A 108 8.77 39.18 -5.76
N LEU A 109 9.38 38.62 -4.71
CA LEU A 109 10.83 38.48 -4.58
C LEU A 109 11.38 37.41 -5.53
N ASP A 110 12.56 37.62 -6.11
CA ASP A 110 13.29 36.56 -6.83
C ASP A 110 13.85 35.48 -5.88
N ASP A 111 14.26 34.34 -6.44
CA ASP A 111 14.84 33.20 -5.70
C ASP A 111 16.02 33.62 -4.81
N GLU A 112 16.88 34.54 -5.28
CA GLU A 112 18.11 34.92 -4.60
C GLU A 112 17.83 35.89 -3.43
N ALA A 113 16.85 36.78 -3.58
CA ALA A 113 16.32 37.61 -2.51
C ALA A 113 15.58 36.77 -1.44
N LYS A 114 14.76 35.79 -1.86
CA LYS A 114 14.11 34.80 -0.97
C LYS A 114 15.16 34.02 -0.18
N LEU A 115 16.19 33.50 -0.85
CA LEU A 115 17.34 32.82 -0.22
C LEU A 115 18.08 33.72 0.77
N LYS A 116 18.33 34.99 0.42
CA LYS A 116 19.04 35.94 1.29
C LYS A 116 18.25 36.27 2.57
N TYR A 117 16.92 36.39 2.47
CA TYR A 117 16.04 36.57 3.63
C TYR A 117 16.07 35.33 4.54
N LEU A 118 15.85 34.13 3.99
CA LEU A 118 15.88 32.87 4.75
C LEU A 118 17.25 32.61 5.42
N ARG A 119 18.35 32.93 4.74
CA ARG A 119 19.71 32.84 5.30
C ARG A 119 19.91 33.79 6.48
N SER A 120 19.36 35.01 6.45
CA SER A 120 19.47 35.93 7.59
C SER A 120 18.78 35.39 8.85
N ILE A 121 17.59 34.80 8.68
CA ILE A 121 16.82 34.17 9.78
C ILE A 121 17.56 32.95 10.34
N ALA A 122 18.12 32.09 9.47
CA ALA A 122 18.89 30.92 9.89
C ALA A 122 20.16 31.29 10.68
N VAL A 123 20.77 32.45 10.40
CA VAL A 123 21.94 32.96 11.13
C VAL A 123 21.56 33.54 12.50
N GLU A 124 20.38 34.16 12.66
CA GLU A 124 19.90 34.62 13.98
C GLU A 124 19.49 33.48 14.92
N GLN A 125 19.00 32.35 14.39
CA GLN A 125 18.52 31.21 15.19
C GLN A 125 19.62 30.24 15.70
N LYS A 126 20.91 30.54 15.44
CA LYS A 126 22.06 29.61 15.52
C LYS A 126 22.43 29.03 16.92
N ASN A 127 21.56 29.13 17.92
CA ASN A 127 21.76 28.64 19.29
C ASN A 127 20.59 27.79 19.84
N LYS A 128 19.66 27.32 19.00
CA LYS A 128 18.66 26.31 19.38
C LYS A 128 18.58 25.21 18.31
N THR A 129 18.28 24.00 18.75
CA THR A 129 18.29 22.79 17.92
C THR A 129 17.02 22.66 17.08
N GLU A 130 17.07 23.08 15.82
CA GLU A 130 16.16 22.57 14.78
C GLU A 130 16.64 21.19 14.31
N THR A 131 15.70 20.32 13.94
CA THR A 131 15.97 19.02 13.31
C THR A 131 15.93 19.13 11.77
N PRO A 132 16.55 18.19 11.03
CA PRO A 132 16.51 18.21 9.56
C PRO A 132 15.10 18.14 8.97
N GLY A 133 14.14 17.52 9.68
CA GLY A 133 12.74 17.46 9.26
C GLY A 133 12.05 18.82 9.27
N GLU A 134 12.24 19.61 10.33
CA GLU A 134 11.67 20.97 10.46
C GLU A 134 12.23 21.92 9.39
N LEU A 135 13.53 21.78 9.05
CA LEU A 135 14.13 22.52 7.93
C LEU A 135 13.58 22.08 6.55
N TYR A 136 13.35 20.78 6.37
CA TYR A 136 12.79 20.20 5.14
C TYR A 136 11.32 20.60 4.92
N GLU A 137 10.49 20.60 5.96
CA GLU A 137 9.10 21.09 5.87
C GLU A 137 9.06 22.59 5.53
N ARG A 138 9.93 23.40 6.15
CA ARG A 138 10.06 24.84 5.85
C ARG A 138 10.52 25.11 4.40
N LEU A 139 11.40 24.28 3.83
CA LEU A 139 11.77 24.35 2.42
C LEU A 139 10.62 23.89 1.50
N THR A 140 9.92 22.83 1.86
CA THR A 140 8.76 22.29 1.12
C THR A 140 7.61 23.29 1.06
N ALA A 141 7.42 24.10 2.12
CA ALA A 141 6.45 25.19 2.16
C ALA A 141 6.81 26.40 1.27
N SER A 142 8.05 26.52 0.80
CA SER A 142 8.53 27.72 0.08
C SER A 142 8.32 27.70 -1.45
N GLY A 143 7.78 26.61 -2.01
CA GLY A 143 7.47 26.50 -3.45
C GLY A 143 8.68 26.37 -4.39
N ILE A 144 9.90 26.22 -3.85
CA ILE A 144 11.13 26.01 -4.62
C ILE A 144 11.17 24.58 -5.19
N ASP A 145 11.74 24.42 -6.39
CA ASP A 145 11.96 23.11 -7.03
C ASP A 145 12.81 22.15 -6.18
N VAL A 146 12.51 20.84 -6.27
CA VAL A 146 13.10 19.78 -5.45
C VAL A 146 14.60 19.59 -5.72
N GLN A 147 15.06 19.78 -6.96
CA GLN A 147 16.49 19.68 -7.29
C GLN A 147 17.26 20.86 -6.68
N LYS A 148 16.72 22.09 -6.79
CA LYS A 148 17.27 23.27 -6.10
C LYS A 148 17.26 23.12 -4.58
N GLN A 149 16.20 22.57 -3.98
CA GLN A 149 16.15 22.30 -2.54
C GLN A 149 17.29 21.37 -2.09
N TYR A 150 17.58 20.32 -2.88
CA TYR A 150 18.68 19.40 -2.62
C TYR A 150 20.06 20.08 -2.72
N GLU A 151 20.31 20.88 -3.76
CA GLU A 151 21.54 21.67 -3.91
C GLU A 151 21.75 22.67 -2.76
N ILE A 152 20.68 23.34 -2.32
CA ILE A 152 20.69 24.25 -1.17
C ILE A 152 21.02 23.48 0.13
N GLY A 153 20.42 22.30 0.32
CA GLY A 153 20.69 21.43 1.47
C GLY A 153 22.15 20.97 1.54
N GLN A 154 22.73 20.53 0.42
CA GLN A 154 24.15 20.17 0.35
C GLN A 154 25.06 21.37 0.69
N LYS A 155 24.80 22.54 0.11
CA LYS A 155 25.65 23.72 0.31
C LYS A 155 25.59 24.26 1.74
N ILE A 156 24.45 24.15 2.41
CA ILE A 156 24.31 24.47 3.84
C ILE A 156 25.12 23.48 4.70
N ALA A 157 25.18 22.19 4.35
CA ALA A 157 26.00 21.22 5.07
C ALA A 157 27.51 21.53 4.94
N GLU A 158 27.97 21.89 3.73
CA GLU A 158 29.35 22.31 3.46
C GLU A 158 29.73 23.59 4.23
N GLU A 159 28.92 24.64 4.16
CA GLU A 159 29.18 25.93 4.81
C GLU A 159 29.02 25.89 6.35
N SER A 160 28.37 24.86 6.91
CA SER A 160 28.13 24.72 8.36
C SER A 160 29.21 23.93 9.11
N GLY A 161 30.11 23.24 8.41
CA GLY A 161 31.20 22.47 9.04
C GLY A 161 30.75 21.17 9.76
N LEU A 162 29.62 20.59 9.35
CA LEU A 162 29.17 19.28 9.83
C LEU A 162 30.01 18.16 9.20
N ALA A 163 30.21 17.05 9.93
CA ALA A 163 31.12 15.98 9.52
C ALA A 163 30.57 15.14 8.33
N PRO A 164 31.43 14.54 7.47
CA PRO A 164 31.04 14.11 6.12
C PRO A 164 30.16 12.84 6.00
N ASP A 165 29.72 12.25 7.11
CA ASP A 165 29.06 10.93 7.12
C ASP A 165 27.53 10.96 6.88
N ILE A 166 26.94 12.14 6.66
CA ILE A 166 25.53 12.28 6.25
C ILE A 166 25.46 12.35 4.72
N ARG A 167 25.47 11.18 4.08
CA ARG A 167 24.86 11.04 2.75
C ARG A 167 23.35 10.98 2.90
N PHE A 168 22.64 11.71 2.04
CA PHE A 168 21.22 11.45 1.77
C PHE A 168 21.11 10.19 0.88
N ASP A 169 21.44 9.02 1.43
CA ASP A 169 21.37 7.75 0.71
C ASP A 169 19.89 7.37 0.49
N ALA A 170 19.49 7.31 -0.79
CA ALA A 170 18.10 7.19 -1.24
C ALA A 170 17.47 5.78 -1.06
N VAL A 171 17.54 5.22 0.15
CA VAL A 171 16.96 3.90 0.48
C VAL A 171 15.46 3.98 0.80
N PHE A 172 14.95 5.17 1.18
CA PHE A 172 13.56 5.37 1.63
C PHE A 172 12.50 5.42 0.51
N PHE A 173 12.88 5.22 -0.76
CA PHE A 173 11.99 5.30 -1.92
C PHE A 173 11.79 3.97 -2.69
N ALA A 174 12.41 2.86 -2.25
CA ALA A 174 12.40 1.60 -2.99
C ALA A 174 11.15 0.70 -2.74
N ASP A 175 10.49 0.79 -1.58
CA ASP A 175 9.39 -0.11 -1.16
C ASP A 175 7.99 0.29 -1.66
N TRP A 176 7.91 1.11 -2.72
CA TRP A 176 6.67 1.68 -3.29
C TRP A 176 6.51 1.39 -4.79
N LEU A 177 6.93 0.21 -5.26
CA LEU A 177 6.74 -0.24 -6.64
C LEU A 177 6.48 -1.75 -6.72
N PRO A 178 5.27 -2.19 -7.13
CA PRO A 178 4.99 -3.62 -7.32
C PRO A 178 4.19 -3.93 -8.60
N GLU A 179 4.77 -3.65 -9.77
CA GLU A 179 4.47 -4.38 -11.01
C GLU A 179 5.79 -4.92 -11.60
N MET A 180 5.86 -6.22 -11.89
CA MET A 180 6.90 -7.01 -12.63
C MET A 180 7.36 -8.33 -11.97
N GLU A 181 6.44 -9.20 -11.53
CA GLU A 181 6.73 -10.65 -11.35
C GLU A 181 5.67 -11.56 -12.01
N THR A 182 5.53 -11.43 -13.34
CA THR A 182 5.05 -12.51 -14.21
C THR A 182 5.95 -12.67 -15.44
N LEU A 183 7.25 -12.90 -15.21
CA LEU A 183 8.18 -13.44 -16.20
C LEU A 183 8.85 -14.69 -15.63
N ASP A 184 9.11 -15.66 -16.50
CA ASP A 184 9.38 -17.04 -16.10
C ASP A 184 10.76 -17.23 -15.46
N ARG A 185 10.86 -18.15 -14.50
CA ARG A 185 12.10 -18.51 -13.80
C ARG A 185 12.96 -19.49 -14.62
N THR A 186 13.33 -19.12 -15.84
CA THR A 186 14.39 -19.81 -16.59
C THR A 186 15.41 -18.85 -17.22
N ASP A 187 16.67 -19.31 -17.20
CA ASP A 187 17.90 -18.67 -17.70
C ASP A 187 18.29 -17.28 -17.14
N THR A 188 19.06 -17.30 -16.06
CA THR A 188 20.01 -16.22 -15.74
C THR A 188 21.33 -16.83 -15.28
N GLN A 189 21.96 -17.66 -16.13
CA GLN A 189 23.27 -18.25 -15.84
C GLN A 189 24.37 -17.90 -16.87
N HIS A 190 24.10 -16.93 -17.77
CA HIS A 190 25.01 -16.55 -18.87
C HIS A 190 25.29 -15.03 -19.03
N LYS A 191 25.20 -14.23 -17.96
CA LYS A 191 25.60 -12.80 -17.97
C LYS A 191 26.59 -12.43 -16.85
N ASN A 192 27.80 -13.00 -16.90
CA ASN A 192 28.96 -12.43 -16.18
C ASN A 192 30.32 -12.69 -16.90
N ALA A 193 30.26 -12.59 -18.23
CA ALA A 193 31.36 -12.24 -19.14
C ALA A 193 30.68 -11.51 -20.31
N TRP A 194 31.28 -10.54 -21.02
CA TRP A 194 32.70 -10.24 -21.18
C TRP A 194 33.05 -8.80 -20.79
N MET A 195 34.33 -8.56 -20.46
CA MET A 195 34.93 -7.23 -20.47
C MET A 195 36.31 -7.29 -21.17
N GLN A 196 36.33 -7.40 -22.51
CA GLN A 196 37.49 -7.13 -23.37
C GLN A 196 37.14 -7.15 -24.87
N ASP A 197 37.99 -6.46 -25.65
CA ASP A 197 38.13 -6.38 -27.12
C ASP A 197 37.15 -5.59 -28.04
N THR A 198 37.42 -4.29 -28.12
CA THR A 198 37.82 -3.51 -29.34
C THR A 198 37.14 -3.74 -30.72
N PHE A 199 36.34 -2.77 -31.20
CA PHE A 199 36.55 -1.92 -32.41
C PHE A 199 35.25 -1.27 -32.96
N LEU A 200 35.32 0.03 -33.36
CA LEU A 200 34.50 0.80 -34.35
C LEU A 200 33.02 0.38 -34.60
N LYS A 201 32.01 1.27 -34.54
CA LYS A 201 31.95 2.60 -35.17
C LYS A 201 30.76 3.44 -34.65
N ASP A 202 30.64 4.68 -35.15
CA ASP A 202 29.71 5.72 -34.69
C ASP A 202 28.20 5.40 -34.92
N SER A 203 27.51 4.92 -33.88
CA SER A 203 26.04 5.01 -33.72
C SER A 203 25.63 4.71 -32.26
N LEU A 204 24.54 5.36 -31.80
CA LEU A 204 23.91 5.29 -30.45
C LEU A 204 24.39 4.14 -29.51
N PRO A 205 25.40 4.38 -28.63
CA PRO A 205 25.99 3.35 -27.78
C PRO A 205 25.15 3.00 -26.53
N GLN A 206 23.82 3.15 -26.58
CA GLN A 206 22.92 3.01 -25.41
C GLN A 206 21.57 2.32 -25.68
N ALA A 207 21.07 2.24 -26.92
CA ALA A 207 19.81 1.55 -27.22
C ALA A 207 20.04 0.03 -27.35
N GLU A 208 19.23 -0.82 -26.69
CA GLU A 208 19.29 -2.26 -26.93
C GLU A 208 18.55 -2.62 -28.23
N ILE A 209 19.31 -3.06 -29.22
CA ILE A 209 18.82 -3.60 -30.49
C ILE A 209 19.11 -5.11 -30.53
N SER A 210 18.20 -5.89 -31.14
CA SER A 210 18.40 -7.33 -31.33
C SER A 210 19.69 -7.66 -32.08
N SER A 211 20.29 -8.82 -31.81
CA SER A 211 21.57 -9.24 -32.40
C SER A 211 21.54 -9.46 -33.92
N ASP A 212 20.37 -9.37 -34.56
CA ASP A 212 20.19 -9.40 -36.01
C ASP A 212 19.89 -8.01 -36.62
N GLY A 213 19.93 -6.95 -35.81
CA GLY A 213 19.71 -5.54 -36.17
C GLY A 213 18.25 -5.13 -36.36
N LYS A 214 17.27 -6.05 -36.25
CA LYS A 214 15.90 -5.80 -36.75
C LYS A 214 14.90 -5.32 -35.71
N ARG A 215 15.22 -5.28 -34.42
CA ARG A 215 14.25 -4.91 -33.38
C ARG A 215 14.85 -4.00 -32.33
N LEU A 216 14.18 -2.89 -32.05
CA LEU A 216 14.46 -2.05 -30.88
C LEU A 216 13.76 -2.66 -29.66
N ARG A 217 14.53 -2.96 -28.61
CA ARG A 217 14.06 -3.63 -27.39
C ARG A 217 13.93 -2.71 -26.19
N SER A 218 14.81 -1.72 -26.09
CA SER A 218 14.89 -0.78 -24.98
C SER A 218 15.68 0.47 -25.39
N ILE A 219 15.22 1.63 -24.94
CA ILE A 219 15.98 2.88 -24.87
C ILE A 219 16.05 3.28 -23.39
N PRO A 220 17.25 3.51 -22.82
CA PRO A 220 17.39 3.93 -21.42
C PRO A 220 16.72 5.28 -21.14
N ASN A 221 16.09 5.42 -19.97
CA ASN A 221 15.39 6.64 -19.56
C ASN A 221 16.33 7.85 -19.43
N GLU A 222 17.65 7.63 -19.29
CA GLU A 222 18.67 8.67 -19.29
C GLU A 222 18.85 9.35 -20.66
N LEU A 223 18.34 8.76 -21.75
CA LEU A 223 18.39 9.37 -23.08
C LEU A 223 17.30 10.43 -23.22
N THR A 224 17.71 11.69 -23.20
CA THR A 224 16.84 12.87 -23.31
C THR A 224 16.90 13.52 -24.69
N GLY A 225 15.83 14.19 -25.10
CA GLY A 225 15.82 15.03 -26.31
C GLY A 225 15.50 14.26 -27.59
N ALA A 226 16.33 14.40 -28.63
CA ALA A 226 16.09 13.80 -29.94
C ALA A 226 16.78 12.43 -30.11
N CYS A 227 16.03 11.42 -30.53
CA CYS A 227 16.52 10.09 -30.88
C CYS A 227 16.18 9.73 -32.33
N GLU A 228 17.11 9.09 -33.04
CA GLU A 228 16.89 8.53 -34.38
C GLU A 228 17.05 7.01 -34.32
N ILE A 229 16.01 6.26 -34.65
CA ILE A 229 16.06 4.79 -34.62
C ILE A 229 16.87 4.32 -35.85
N PRO A 230 17.91 3.45 -35.68
CA PRO A 230 18.79 3.09 -36.79
C PRO A 230 18.11 2.38 -37.97
N GLU A 231 18.55 2.75 -39.17
CA GLU A 231 18.16 2.08 -40.42
C GLU A 231 18.57 0.59 -40.40
N GLY A 232 17.62 -0.29 -40.68
CA GLY A 232 17.71 -1.74 -40.49
C GLY A 232 16.71 -2.26 -39.45
N VAL A 233 16.32 -1.43 -38.47
CA VAL A 233 15.29 -1.78 -37.47
C VAL A 233 13.91 -1.87 -38.14
N LYS A 234 13.27 -3.02 -37.99
CA LYS A 234 11.95 -3.34 -38.57
C LYS A 234 10.81 -3.30 -37.56
N ARG A 235 11.10 -3.50 -36.27
CA ARG A 235 10.11 -3.53 -35.18
C ARG A 235 10.54 -2.69 -33.98
N ILE A 236 9.61 -1.94 -33.40
CA ILE A 236 9.71 -1.43 -32.03
C ILE A 236 8.94 -2.39 -31.12
N GLU A 237 9.62 -3.06 -30.19
CA GLU A 237 8.97 -4.00 -29.24
C GLU A 237 8.24 -3.25 -28.10
N LYS A 238 7.22 -3.88 -27.50
CA LYS A 238 6.28 -3.26 -26.54
C LYS A 238 6.91 -2.45 -25.40
N ASN A 239 8.07 -2.88 -24.92
CA ASN A 239 8.77 -2.27 -23.79
C ASN A 239 9.99 -1.42 -24.23
N ALA A 240 10.09 -1.06 -25.52
CA ALA A 240 11.19 -0.29 -26.06
C ALA A 240 11.35 1.11 -25.44
N PHE A 241 10.28 1.64 -24.84
CA PHE A 241 10.29 2.91 -24.10
C PHE A 241 9.56 2.69 -22.77
N SER A 242 10.30 2.81 -21.67
CA SER A 242 9.79 2.63 -20.30
C SER A 242 9.07 3.87 -19.75
N GLU A 243 8.33 3.69 -18.64
CA GLU A 243 7.92 4.82 -17.81
C GLU A 243 9.15 5.63 -17.40
N GLY A 244 9.10 6.96 -17.60
CA GLY A 244 10.24 7.86 -17.44
C GLY A 244 10.97 8.25 -18.72
N CYS A 245 10.52 7.78 -19.90
CA CYS A 245 11.06 8.17 -21.20
C CYS A 245 11.01 9.70 -21.43
N ALA A 246 12.18 10.34 -21.37
CA ALA A 246 12.38 11.79 -21.45
C ALA A 246 12.82 12.28 -22.85
N LEU A 247 12.48 11.52 -23.90
CA LEU A 247 12.65 11.95 -25.29
C LEU A 247 11.60 12.99 -25.66
N THR A 248 12.02 14.03 -26.38
CA THR A 248 11.17 15.07 -26.96
C THR A 248 10.97 14.91 -28.46
N SER A 249 11.89 14.25 -29.17
CA SER A 249 11.78 14.02 -30.62
C SER A 249 12.19 12.60 -31.00
N LEU A 250 11.45 11.97 -31.90
CA LEU A 250 11.76 10.61 -32.41
C LEU A 250 11.72 10.56 -33.95
N THR A 251 12.79 10.11 -34.59
CA THR A 251 12.85 9.82 -36.03
C THR A 251 12.77 8.31 -36.27
N LEU A 252 11.78 7.87 -37.07
CA LEU A 252 11.58 6.47 -37.47
C LEU A 252 12.22 6.18 -38.85
N PRO A 253 13.00 5.08 -39.02
CA PRO A 253 13.72 4.77 -40.27
C PRO A 253 12.80 4.25 -41.39
N ALA A 254 13.32 4.16 -42.62
CA ALA A 254 12.56 3.68 -43.76
C ALA A 254 12.22 2.18 -43.66
N SER A 255 13.12 1.39 -43.04
CA SER A 255 12.94 -0.05 -42.77
C SER A 255 11.88 -0.42 -41.73
N LEU A 256 11.36 0.53 -40.95
CA LEU A 256 10.43 0.23 -39.86
C LEU A 256 9.05 -0.18 -40.40
N ALA A 257 8.59 -1.38 -40.02
CA ALA A 257 7.35 -1.99 -40.51
C ALA A 257 6.34 -2.32 -39.40
N GLU A 258 6.77 -2.40 -38.14
CA GLU A 258 5.93 -2.79 -37.00
C GLU A 258 6.25 -1.96 -35.76
N ILE A 259 5.19 -1.55 -35.03
CA ILE A 259 5.28 -0.90 -33.73
C ILE A 259 4.28 -1.63 -32.83
N ASP A 260 4.75 -2.17 -31.71
CA ASP A 260 3.91 -2.94 -30.79
C ASP A 260 2.86 -2.06 -30.08
N GLU A 261 1.76 -2.68 -29.65
CA GLU A 261 0.72 -1.99 -28.88
C GLU A 261 1.31 -1.38 -27.59
N ASP A 262 0.97 -0.13 -27.30
CA ASP A 262 1.50 0.68 -26.19
C ASP A 262 3.01 1.03 -26.27
N ALA A 263 3.77 0.63 -27.30
CA ALA A 263 5.23 0.82 -27.33
C ALA A 263 5.70 2.27 -27.21
N LEU A 264 4.88 3.24 -27.63
CA LEU A 264 5.16 4.68 -27.51
C LEU A 264 4.40 5.37 -26.37
N ALA A 265 3.57 4.65 -25.59
CA ALA A 265 2.63 5.23 -24.64
C ALA A 265 3.31 6.10 -23.57
N TRP A 266 4.45 5.61 -23.05
CA TRP A 266 5.20 6.29 -21.99
C TRP A 266 6.03 7.49 -22.48
N CYS A 267 6.19 7.65 -23.80
CA CYS A 267 6.96 8.73 -24.39
C CYS A 267 6.27 10.10 -24.22
N THR A 268 7.09 11.13 -24.01
CA THR A 268 6.68 12.51 -23.79
C THR A 268 6.92 13.41 -25.01
N LEU A 269 6.88 12.83 -26.23
CA LEU A 269 7.33 13.48 -27.45
C LEU A 269 6.57 14.79 -27.74
N GLU A 270 7.33 15.78 -28.16
CA GLU A 270 6.92 17.04 -28.77
C GLU A 270 6.93 16.99 -30.31
N GLU A 271 7.66 16.03 -30.87
CA GLU A 271 7.79 15.80 -32.30
C GLU A 271 8.02 14.32 -32.64
N ILE A 272 7.43 13.86 -33.74
CA ILE A 272 7.73 12.55 -34.33
C ILE A 272 7.87 12.70 -35.85
N ARG A 273 8.89 12.05 -36.41
CA ARG A 273 9.25 12.10 -37.83
C ARG A 273 9.35 10.69 -38.39
N VAL A 274 9.05 10.54 -39.68
CA VAL A 274 9.27 9.30 -40.43
C VAL A 274 10.18 9.60 -41.61
N ALA A 275 11.20 8.77 -41.83
CA ALA A 275 12.14 8.91 -42.93
C ALA A 275 11.45 8.72 -44.30
N GLU A 276 11.98 9.41 -45.30
CA GLU A 276 11.50 9.29 -46.68
C GLU A 276 11.62 7.83 -47.18
N GLY A 277 10.54 7.30 -47.75
CA GLY A 277 10.48 5.93 -48.26
C GLY A 277 10.01 4.86 -47.27
N ASN A 278 9.56 5.21 -46.05
CA ASN A 278 8.85 4.26 -45.20
C ASN A 278 7.50 3.85 -45.83
N GLU A 279 7.24 2.56 -45.99
CA GLU A 279 6.02 2.03 -46.65
C GLU A 279 4.84 1.80 -45.68
N HIS A 280 5.04 1.96 -44.37
CA HIS A 280 4.12 1.51 -43.33
C HIS A 280 3.55 2.64 -42.45
N PHE A 281 4.30 3.74 -42.28
CA PHE A 281 3.97 4.84 -41.38
C PHE A 281 4.17 6.21 -42.04
N LYS A 282 3.47 7.22 -41.54
CA LYS A 282 3.70 8.63 -41.86
C LYS A 282 3.49 9.50 -40.63
N ALA A 283 4.15 10.65 -40.55
CA ALA A 283 3.91 11.65 -39.51
C ALA A 283 3.44 12.97 -40.13
N GLU A 284 2.32 13.50 -39.64
CA GLU A 284 1.70 14.75 -40.09
C GLU A 284 1.34 15.58 -38.86
N ASP A 285 1.76 16.86 -38.82
CA ASP A 285 1.57 17.81 -37.72
C ASP A 285 1.93 17.32 -36.30
N GLY A 286 2.83 16.34 -36.20
CA GLY A 286 3.26 15.71 -34.94
C GLY A 286 2.37 14.54 -34.47
N VAL A 287 1.54 14.01 -35.36
CA VAL A 287 0.77 12.78 -35.14
C VAL A 287 1.25 11.69 -36.09
N LEU A 288 1.50 10.50 -35.56
CA LEU A 288 1.92 9.30 -36.28
C LEU A 288 0.69 8.51 -36.74
N PHE A 289 0.65 8.21 -38.04
CA PHE A 289 -0.40 7.43 -38.69
C PHE A 289 0.18 6.18 -39.37
N SER A 290 -0.68 5.22 -39.70
CA SER A 290 -0.41 4.29 -40.80
C SER A 290 -0.18 5.04 -42.12
N ALA A 291 0.62 4.49 -43.04
CA ALA A 291 0.92 5.12 -44.34
C ALA A 291 -0.34 5.42 -45.17
N ASP A 292 -1.41 4.62 -45.01
CA ASP A 292 -2.70 4.85 -45.66
C ASP A 292 -3.61 5.87 -44.94
N GLY A 293 -3.14 6.45 -43.83
CA GLY A 293 -3.85 7.44 -43.02
C GLY A 293 -5.01 6.92 -42.17
N LYS A 294 -5.37 5.63 -42.24
CA LYS A 294 -6.60 5.12 -41.60
C LYS A 294 -6.49 4.87 -40.10
N LYS A 295 -5.29 4.77 -39.55
CA LYS A 295 -5.05 4.52 -38.13
C LYS A 295 -4.15 5.60 -37.53
N ILE A 296 -4.60 6.27 -36.47
CA ILE A 296 -3.69 7.03 -35.58
C ILE A 296 -2.98 6.04 -34.67
N ILE A 297 -1.66 6.18 -34.54
CA ILE A 297 -0.79 5.32 -33.74
C ILE A 297 -0.30 6.04 -32.48
N TYR A 298 0.08 7.33 -32.60
CA TYR A 298 0.59 8.13 -31.50
C TYR A 298 0.44 9.64 -31.79
N CYS A 299 0.11 10.45 -30.77
CA CYS A 299 0.03 11.90 -30.84
C CYS A 299 1.07 12.55 -29.91
N CYS A 300 1.90 13.45 -30.44
CA CYS A 300 2.82 14.23 -29.59
C CYS A 300 2.03 15.15 -28.64
N ARG A 301 2.43 15.19 -27.37
CA ARG A 301 1.58 15.76 -26.29
C ARG A 301 1.27 17.24 -26.50
N ASN A 302 2.24 17.99 -27.02
CA ASN A 302 2.12 19.42 -27.38
C ASN A 302 1.21 19.72 -28.59
N LYS A 303 0.65 18.70 -29.27
CA LYS A 303 -0.27 18.85 -30.41
C LYS A 303 -1.73 18.59 -30.05
N ALA A 304 -1.98 18.06 -28.86
CA ALA A 304 -3.25 17.44 -28.54
C ALA A 304 -4.37 18.40 -28.08
N HIS A 305 -4.12 19.70 -27.89
CA HIS A 305 -5.02 20.61 -27.16
C HIS A 305 -6.49 20.58 -27.64
N ASP A 306 -6.76 21.03 -28.86
CA ASP A 306 -8.06 20.91 -29.52
C ASP A 306 -7.89 20.14 -30.84
N TYR A 307 -7.88 18.81 -30.75
CA TYR A 307 -7.49 17.96 -31.87
C TYR A 307 -8.68 17.50 -32.72
N THR A 308 -8.59 17.72 -34.04
CA THR A 308 -9.55 17.17 -35.01
C THR A 308 -8.93 15.96 -35.72
N VAL A 309 -9.47 14.78 -35.45
CA VAL A 309 -9.07 13.54 -36.12
C VAL A 309 -9.48 13.62 -37.61
N PRO A 310 -8.57 13.46 -38.59
CA PRO A 310 -8.89 13.64 -40.01
C PRO A 310 -9.95 12.68 -40.56
N ASP A 311 -10.76 13.17 -41.51
CA ASP A 311 -11.70 12.35 -42.28
C ASP A 311 -10.97 11.20 -42.99
N GLY A 312 -11.54 9.99 -42.89
CA GLY A 312 -10.94 8.77 -43.42
C GLY A 312 -10.15 7.95 -42.39
N VAL A 313 -9.84 8.50 -41.21
CA VAL A 313 -9.39 7.70 -40.06
C VAL A 313 -10.52 6.76 -39.64
N THR A 314 -10.23 5.45 -39.61
CA THR A 314 -11.17 4.39 -39.21
C THR A 314 -10.85 3.79 -37.83
N GLU A 315 -9.63 3.99 -37.31
CA GLU A 315 -9.17 3.47 -36.03
C GLU A 315 -8.30 4.49 -35.28
N ILE A 316 -8.51 4.61 -33.97
CA ILE A 316 -7.54 5.21 -33.04
C ILE A 316 -6.87 4.08 -32.28
N GLY A 317 -5.54 3.96 -32.40
CA GLY A 317 -4.77 2.84 -31.88
C GLY A 317 -4.65 2.79 -30.36
N PRO A 318 -4.09 1.68 -29.82
CA PRO A 318 -3.84 1.55 -28.38
C PRO A 318 -2.93 2.68 -27.87
N SER A 319 -3.33 3.32 -26.78
CA SER A 319 -2.59 4.42 -26.13
C SER A 319 -2.25 5.64 -27.03
N ALA A 320 -2.96 5.84 -28.15
CA ALA A 320 -2.62 6.86 -29.15
C ALA A 320 -2.55 8.32 -28.64
N PHE A 321 -3.38 8.69 -27.67
CA PHE A 321 -3.36 9.97 -26.95
C PHE A 321 -3.10 9.76 -25.43
N PHE A 322 -2.40 8.69 -25.06
CA PHE A 322 -2.17 8.36 -23.64
C PHE A 322 -1.39 9.47 -22.92
N GLY A 323 -1.95 9.97 -21.82
CA GLY A 323 -1.35 11.05 -21.03
C GLY A 323 -1.23 12.39 -21.76
N CYS A 324 -2.02 12.62 -22.82
CA CYS A 324 -2.18 13.93 -23.47
C CYS A 324 -2.96 14.89 -22.54
N ARG A 325 -2.34 15.29 -21.42
CA ARG A 325 -2.98 16.08 -20.36
C ARG A 325 -3.56 17.42 -20.82
N ASP A 326 -3.00 18.02 -21.87
CA ASP A 326 -3.45 19.31 -22.39
C ASP A 326 -4.65 19.20 -23.36
N LEU A 327 -5.07 17.98 -23.75
CA LEU A 327 -6.24 17.74 -24.60
C LEU A 327 -7.52 18.21 -23.89
N SER A 328 -8.07 19.34 -24.32
CA SER A 328 -9.36 19.89 -23.87
C SER A 328 -10.54 19.35 -24.69
N SER A 329 -10.37 19.20 -26.01
CA SER A 329 -11.44 18.70 -26.89
C SER A 329 -10.92 17.82 -28.03
N VAL A 330 -11.65 16.75 -28.34
CA VAL A 330 -11.39 15.92 -29.53
C VAL A 330 -12.61 15.86 -30.44
N THR A 331 -12.42 16.14 -31.72
CA THR A 331 -13.41 15.92 -32.78
C THR A 331 -13.10 14.61 -33.50
N LEU A 332 -14.08 13.71 -33.52
CA LEU A 332 -13.96 12.36 -34.10
C LEU A 332 -14.80 12.27 -35.40
N PRO A 333 -14.25 11.79 -36.53
CA PRO A 333 -14.95 11.75 -37.81
C PRO A 333 -15.94 10.58 -37.87
N GLU A 334 -17.00 10.71 -38.67
CA GLU A 334 -17.97 9.61 -38.87
C GLU A 334 -17.38 8.41 -39.63
N SER A 335 -16.13 8.48 -40.14
CA SER A 335 -15.38 7.31 -40.63
C SER A 335 -14.84 6.41 -39.51
N LEU A 336 -14.81 6.87 -38.26
CA LEU A 336 -14.23 6.13 -37.13
C LEU A 336 -15.10 4.92 -36.77
N THR A 337 -14.46 3.74 -36.68
CA THR A 337 -15.13 2.47 -36.35
C THR A 337 -14.65 1.84 -35.04
N GLN A 338 -13.45 2.19 -34.57
CA GLN A 338 -12.80 1.56 -33.42
C GLN A 338 -11.93 2.55 -32.63
N ILE A 339 -12.02 2.49 -31.30
CA ILE A 339 -11.15 3.20 -30.36
C ILE A 339 -10.40 2.14 -29.53
N GLY A 340 -9.08 2.16 -29.57
CA GLY A 340 -8.21 1.16 -28.92
C GLY A 340 -8.19 1.21 -27.39
N PRO A 341 -7.57 0.21 -26.73
CA PRO A 341 -7.31 0.25 -25.29
C PRO A 341 -6.47 1.47 -24.91
N ARG A 342 -6.71 2.07 -23.73
CA ARG A 342 -5.99 3.27 -23.24
C ARG A 342 -5.98 4.49 -24.19
N ALA A 343 -6.73 4.50 -25.30
CA ALA A 343 -6.56 5.45 -26.40
C ALA A 343 -6.55 6.94 -26.00
N PHE A 344 -7.35 7.33 -25.00
CA PHE A 344 -7.38 8.66 -24.39
C PHE A 344 -7.18 8.61 -22.86
N ALA A 345 -6.56 7.56 -22.31
CA ALA A 345 -6.40 7.45 -20.87
C ALA A 345 -5.49 8.56 -20.31
N ASP A 346 -5.83 9.05 -19.12
CA ASP A 346 -5.21 10.16 -18.41
C ASP A 346 -5.11 11.46 -19.24
N CYS A 347 -6.03 11.66 -20.19
CA CYS A 347 -6.35 12.96 -20.80
C CYS A 347 -7.17 13.79 -19.80
N GLU A 348 -6.52 14.24 -18.72
CA GLU A 348 -7.20 14.78 -17.54
C GLU A 348 -8.09 16.01 -17.83
N GLN A 349 -7.76 16.82 -18.85
CA GLN A 349 -8.52 18.02 -19.25
C GLN A 349 -9.66 17.76 -20.25
N LEU A 350 -9.79 16.56 -20.83
CA LEU A 350 -10.73 16.30 -21.93
C LEU A 350 -12.18 16.45 -21.47
N THR A 351 -12.88 17.52 -21.90
CA THR A 351 -14.19 17.89 -21.33
C THR A 351 -15.37 17.11 -21.93
N ALA A 352 -15.26 16.75 -23.22
CA ALA A 352 -16.30 16.05 -23.97
C ALA A 352 -15.69 15.19 -25.08
N ALA A 353 -16.20 13.97 -25.23
CA ALA A 353 -15.85 13.06 -26.33
C ALA A 353 -17.16 12.50 -26.93
N ARG A 354 -17.60 13.09 -28.05
CA ARG A 354 -18.76 12.61 -28.82
C ARG A 354 -18.31 11.46 -29.71
N ILE A 355 -18.77 10.25 -29.43
CA ILE A 355 -18.35 9.05 -30.14
C ILE A 355 -19.25 8.86 -31.39
N PRO A 356 -18.69 8.78 -32.62
CA PRO A 356 -19.46 8.60 -33.85
C PRO A 356 -20.31 7.33 -33.87
N GLN A 357 -21.43 7.34 -34.59
CA GLN A 357 -22.38 6.20 -34.55
C GLN A 357 -21.86 4.94 -35.25
N ASN A 358 -20.87 5.09 -36.13
CA ASN A 358 -20.20 3.97 -36.81
C ASN A 358 -19.16 3.24 -35.92
N VAL A 359 -18.89 3.74 -34.70
CA VAL A 359 -18.00 3.04 -33.76
C VAL A 359 -18.68 1.79 -33.20
N THR A 360 -17.97 0.66 -33.30
CA THR A 360 -18.43 -0.67 -32.85
C THR A 360 -17.62 -1.21 -31.67
N ARG A 361 -16.42 -0.66 -31.43
CA ARG A 361 -15.51 -1.08 -30.35
C ARG A 361 -14.88 0.12 -29.66
N ILE A 362 -14.90 0.09 -28.32
CA ILE A 362 -14.18 1.00 -27.44
C ILE A 362 -13.38 0.12 -26.46
N GLY A 363 -12.07 0.32 -26.39
CA GLY A 363 -11.16 -0.57 -25.65
C GLY A 363 -11.21 -0.46 -24.12
N GLU A 364 -10.56 -1.41 -23.46
CA GLU A 364 -10.27 -1.39 -22.03
C GLU A 364 -9.50 -0.11 -21.66
N ARG A 365 -9.92 0.56 -20.57
CA ARG A 365 -9.39 1.86 -20.12
C ARG A 365 -9.39 3.00 -21.16
N ALA A 366 -10.15 2.93 -22.26
CA ALA A 366 -9.99 3.90 -23.36
C ALA A 366 -10.16 5.38 -22.97
N PHE A 367 -10.96 5.70 -21.94
CA PHE A 367 -11.14 7.02 -21.34
C PHE A 367 -10.93 6.98 -19.80
N PHE A 368 -10.09 6.07 -19.32
CA PHE A 368 -9.71 5.98 -17.90
C PHE A 368 -9.02 7.26 -17.45
N GLY A 369 -9.38 7.83 -16.30
CA GLY A 369 -8.69 9.01 -15.77
C GLY A 369 -8.97 10.32 -16.51
N CYS A 370 -9.93 10.36 -17.45
CA CYS A 370 -10.41 11.60 -18.07
C CYS A 370 -11.23 12.43 -17.07
N ARG A 371 -10.53 13.02 -16.09
CA ARG A 371 -11.14 13.65 -14.89
C ARG A 371 -12.15 14.74 -15.21
N ASN A 372 -11.97 15.49 -16.30
CA ASN A 372 -12.91 16.54 -16.71
C ASN A 372 -13.98 16.10 -17.72
N LEU A 373 -14.03 14.82 -18.12
CA LEU A 373 -14.97 14.32 -19.12
C LEU A 373 -16.41 14.27 -18.58
N THR A 374 -17.19 15.32 -18.86
CA THR A 374 -18.55 15.49 -18.32
C THR A 374 -19.63 14.74 -19.10
N SER A 375 -19.42 14.49 -20.39
CA SER A 375 -20.43 13.89 -21.26
C SER A 375 -19.85 13.01 -22.36
N THR A 376 -20.48 11.86 -22.61
CA THR A 376 -20.21 10.99 -23.76
C THR A 376 -21.44 10.17 -24.15
N ASN A 377 -21.37 9.49 -25.29
CA ASN A 377 -22.41 8.60 -25.79
C ASN A 377 -21.81 7.24 -26.18
N ILE A 378 -22.53 6.16 -25.88
CA ILE A 378 -22.18 4.81 -26.31
C ILE A 378 -23.03 4.51 -27.56
N PRO A 379 -22.44 4.46 -28.77
CA PRO A 379 -23.20 4.35 -30.02
C PRO A 379 -23.81 2.96 -30.21
N GLU A 380 -24.84 2.86 -31.06
CA GLU A 380 -25.66 1.64 -31.20
C GLU A 380 -24.87 0.39 -31.62
N GLY A 381 -23.74 0.56 -32.31
CA GLY A 381 -22.84 -0.53 -32.70
C GLY A 381 -22.03 -1.14 -31.55
N VAL A 382 -21.91 -0.45 -30.41
CA VAL A 382 -21.19 -0.94 -29.23
C VAL A 382 -22.12 -1.81 -28.38
N THR A 383 -21.78 -3.10 -28.27
CA THR A 383 -22.55 -4.13 -27.55
C THR A 383 -21.96 -4.51 -26.18
N ARG A 384 -20.74 -4.02 -25.88
CA ARG A 384 -20.00 -4.24 -24.62
C ARG A 384 -19.27 -2.95 -24.25
N ILE A 385 -19.26 -2.58 -22.96
CA ILE A 385 -18.33 -1.59 -22.42
C ILE A 385 -17.25 -2.37 -21.68
N GLU A 386 -16.01 -2.19 -22.09
CA GLU A 386 -14.85 -2.95 -21.61
C GLU A 386 -14.38 -2.48 -20.22
N LYS A 387 -13.40 -3.20 -19.66
CA LYS A 387 -12.96 -2.98 -18.28
C LYS A 387 -12.43 -1.56 -18.09
N LEU A 388 -12.85 -0.92 -16.99
CA LEU A 388 -12.39 0.41 -16.58
C LEU A 388 -12.50 1.51 -17.67
N THR A 389 -13.28 1.32 -18.74
CA THR A 389 -13.24 2.16 -19.94
C THR A 389 -13.53 3.64 -19.68
N PHE A 390 -14.38 3.98 -18.72
CA PHE A 390 -14.68 5.36 -18.31
C PHE A 390 -14.41 5.60 -16.82
N ALA A 391 -13.65 4.73 -16.16
CA ALA A 391 -13.41 4.87 -14.72
C ALA A 391 -12.62 6.16 -14.43
N ARG A 392 -12.89 6.78 -13.27
CA ARG A 392 -12.21 8.00 -12.80
C ARG A 392 -12.48 9.24 -13.68
N SER A 393 -13.67 9.30 -14.28
CA SER A 393 -14.16 10.41 -15.11
C SER A 393 -15.31 11.17 -14.45
N SER A 394 -15.50 12.45 -14.78
CA SER A 394 -16.61 13.27 -14.24
C SER A 394 -17.90 13.15 -15.06
N LEU A 395 -18.19 11.96 -15.62
CA LEU A 395 -19.38 11.75 -16.44
C LEU A 395 -20.65 12.04 -15.62
N SER A 396 -21.47 12.95 -16.13
CA SER A 396 -22.80 13.32 -15.60
C SER A 396 -23.91 13.11 -16.64
N ILE A 397 -23.58 13.24 -17.93
CA ILE A 397 -24.47 12.94 -19.06
C ILE A 397 -23.93 11.72 -19.81
N LEU A 398 -24.61 10.58 -19.67
CA LEU A 398 -24.22 9.30 -20.27
C LEU A 398 -25.41 8.65 -20.97
N THR A 399 -25.36 8.56 -22.29
CA THR A 399 -26.33 7.78 -23.09
C THR A 399 -25.74 6.40 -23.39
N LEU A 400 -26.39 5.33 -22.91
CA LEU A 400 -26.00 3.94 -23.20
C LEU A 400 -26.64 3.42 -24.50
N SER A 401 -25.94 2.50 -25.17
CA SER A 401 -26.43 1.83 -26.38
C SER A 401 -27.63 0.92 -26.05
N PRO A 402 -28.72 0.95 -26.85
CA PRO A 402 -29.86 0.03 -26.66
C PRO A 402 -29.48 -1.43 -26.96
N ASN A 403 -28.39 -1.67 -27.69
CA ASN A 403 -27.87 -2.99 -28.03
C ASN A 403 -26.81 -3.49 -27.01
N LEU A 404 -26.58 -2.74 -25.93
CA LEU A 404 -25.57 -3.08 -24.93
C LEU A 404 -26.00 -4.33 -24.13
N THR A 405 -25.11 -5.32 -24.09
CA THR A 405 -25.31 -6.60 -23.39
C THR A 405 -24.44 -6.73 -22.14
N HIS A 406 -23.27 -6.08 -22.11
CA HIS A 406 -22.32 -6.16 -21.00
C HIS A 406 -21.78 -4.77 -20.61
N ILE A 407 -21.71 -4.52 -19.31
CA ILE A 407 -20.86 -3.49 -18.70
C ILE A 407 -19.84 -4.25 -17.84
N LEU A 408 -18.55 -4.19 -18.19
CA LEU A 408 -17.51 -5.03 -17.58
C LEU A 408 -16.89 -4.39 -16.32
N ASP A 409 -15.92 -5.09 -15.73
CA ASP A 409 -15.34 -4.75 -14.42
C ASP A 409 -14.86 -3.29 -14.34
N GLY A 410 -15.35 -2.57 -13.33
CA GLY A 410 -14.99 -1.19 -13.07
C GLY A 410 -15.33 -0.17 -14.17
N ALA A 411 -16.12 -0.52 -15.20
CA ALA A 411 -16.30 0.32 -16.40
C ALA A 411 -16.68 1.80 -16.11
N PHE A 412 -17.43 2.06 -15.03
CA PHE A 412 -17.78 3.37 -14.50
C PHE A 412 -17.44 3.50 -13.00
N ALA A 413 -16.34 2.90 -12.55
CA ALA A 413 -15.85 3.08 -11.18
C ALA A 413 -15.25 4.48 -10.97
N GLU A 414 -15.33 5.02 -9.75
CA GLU A 414 -14.86 6.36 -9.39
C GLU A 414 -15.43 7.45 -10.31
N CYS A 415 -16.72 7.40 -10.68
CA CYS A 415 -17.38 8.44 -11.47
C CYS A 415 -18.18 9.41 -10.57
N PRO A 416 -17.55 10.41 -9.93
CA PRO A 416 -18.17 11.16 -8.84
C PRO A 416 -19.37 12.02 -9.26
N GLN A 417 -19.53 12.37 -10.54
CA GLN A 417 -20.65 13.18 -11.03
C GLN A 417 -21.80 12.36 -11.64
N LEU A 418 -21.71 11.03 -11.63
CA LEU A 418 -22.66 10.15 -12.31
C LEU A 418 -23.91 9.94 -11.46
N GLU A 419 -24.89 10.83 -11.58
CA GLU A 419 -26.10 10.80 -10.76
C GLU A 419 -27.16 9.79 -11.21
N TYR A 420 -27.37 9.63 -12.53
CA TYR A 420 -28.39 8.74 -13.08
C TYR A 420 -27.87 7.93 -14.26
N VAL A 421 -28.20 6.63 -14.29
CA VAL A 421 -27.87 5.70 -15.38
C VAL A 421 -29.09 4.86 -15.72
N GLN A 422 -29.64 5.04 -16.92
CA GLN A 422 -30.68 4.15 -17.45
C GLN A 422 -30.01 2.93 -18.08
N LEU A 423 -30.05 1.79 -17.38
CA LEU A 423 -29.54 0.52 -17.89
C LEU A 423 -30.46 0.00 -19.03
N PRO A 424 -29.92 -0.46 -20.17
CA PRO A 424 -30.72 -0.87 -21.33
C PRO A 424 -31.29 -2.29 -21.19
N GLU A 425 -32.48 -2.53 -21.76
CA GLU A 425 -33.23 -3.81 -21.65
C GLU A 425 -32.56 -5.03 -22.31
N ASN A 426 -31.46 -4.84 -23.04
CA ASN A 426 -30.64 -5.92 -23.60
C ASN A 426 -29.45 -6.33 -22.71
N LEU A 427 -29.23 -5.62 -21.59
CA LEU A 427 -28.14 -5.89 -20.66
C LEU A 427 -28.32 -7.25 -19.98
N THR A 428 -27.33 -8.12 -20.11
CA THR A 428 -27.27 -9.44 -19.46
C THR A 428 -26.26 -9.49 -18.32
N TYR A 429 -25.24 -8.62 -18.33
CA TYR A 429 -24.08 -8.70 -17.44
C TYR A 429 -23.67 -7.34 -16.85
N LEU A 430 -23.45 -7.32 -15.53
CA LEU A 430 -22.82 -6.23 -14.78
C LEU A 430 -21.54 -6.74 -14.09
N GLY A 431 -20.38 -6.14 -14.38
CA GLY A 431 -19.08 -6.58 -13.86
C GLY A 431 -18.79 -6.25 -12.40
N ARG A 432 -17.67 -6.79 -11.89
CA ARG A 432 -17.15 -6.48 -10.55
C ARG A 432 -16.91 -4.98 -10.44
N CYS A 433 -17.45 -4.35 -9.40
CA CYS A 433 -17.30 -2.91 -9.17
C CYS A 433 -17.69 -1.99 -10.34
N ALA A 434 -18.60 -2.42 -11.24
CA ALA A 434 -18.92 -1.68 -12.47
C ALA A 434 -19.28 -0.20 -12.27
N PHE A 435 -19.84 0.18 -11.10
CA PHE A 435 -20.15 1.56 -10.72
C PHE A 435 -19.54 1.98 -9.37
N ALA A 436 -18.58 1.23 -8.82
CA ALA A 436 -18.08 1.43 -7.45
C ALA A 436 -17.50 2.85 -7.23
N MET A 437 -17.72 3.45 -6.06
CA MET A 437 -17.38 4.85 -5.74
C MET A 437 -17.92 5.91 -6.73
N SER A 438 -19.00 5.61 -7.47
CA SER A 438 -19.82 6.66 -8.08
C SER A 438 -20.62 7.37 -6.98
N GLU A 439 -19.98 8.33 -6.28
CA GLU A 439 -20.54 8.94 -5.06
C GLU A 439 -21.89 9.64 -5.26
N ASN A 440 -22.22 10.11 -6.46
CA ASN A 440 -23.53 10.70 -6.74
C ASN A 440 -24.57 9.71 -7.28
N LEU A 441 -24.27 8.42 -7.47
CA LEU A 441 -25.21 7.51 -8.12
C LEU A 441 -26.47 7.29 -7.27
N ALA A 442 -27.61 7.71 -7.83
CA ALA A 442 -28.94 7.57 -7.26
C ALA A 442 -29.46 6.11 -7.34
N PRO A 443 -30.62 5.78 -6.74
CA PRO A 443 -31.25 4.48 -6.91
C PRO A 443 -31.40 4.06 -8.37
N ILE A 444 -31.11 2.78 -8.64
CA ILE A 444 -31.00 2.22 -9.99
C ILE A 444 -31.89 0.98 -10.13
N THR A 445 -32.49 0.80 -11.31
CA THR A 445 -33.30 -0.38 -11.65
C THR A 445 -32.51 -1.29 -12.58
N ILE A 446 -32.28 -2.52 -12.14
CA ILE A 446 -31.60 -3.57 -12.91
C ILE A 446 -32.60 -4.18 -13.92
N PRO A 447 -32.29 -4.23 -15.25
CA PRO A 447 -33.20 -4.73 -16.28
C PRO A 447 -33.58 -6.21 -16.18
N ALA A 448 -34.61 -6.60 -16.94
CA ALA A 448 -35.18 -7.96 -16.89
C ALA A 448 -34.21 -9.07 -17.34
N LYS A 449 -33.26 -8.76 -18.23
CA LYS A 449 -32.34 -9.75 -18.82
C LYS A 449 -31.02 -9.93 -18.06
N VAL A 450 -30.74 -9.13 -17.03
CA VAL A 450 -29.49 -9.23 -16.27
C VAL A 450 -29.49 -10.56 -15.51
N SER A 451 -28.58 -11.45 -15.89
CA SER A 451 -28.43 -12.79 -15.34
C SER A 451 -27.14 -12.97 -14.52
N GLU A 452 -26.18 -12.06 -14.67
CA GLU A 452 -24.93 -12.06 -13.89
C GLU A 452 -24.59 -10.65 -13.39
N ILE A 453 -24.17 -10.59 -12.13
CA ILE A 453 -23.79 -9.37 -11.41
C ILE A 453 -22.52 -9.66 -10.59
N GLY A 454 -21.47 -8.87 -10.80
CA GLY A 454 -20.18 -8.99 -10.10
C GLY A 454 -20.20 -8.50 -8.65
N ASP A 455 -19.16 -8.84 -7.90
CA ASP A 455 -19.00 -8.40 -6.51
C ASP A 455 -18.82 -6.87 -6.43
N GLY A 456 -19.37 -6.24 -5.38
CA GLY A 456 -19.21 -4.81 -5.14
C GLY A 456 -19.71 -3.89 -6.27
N VAL A 457 -20.64 -4.34 -7.11
CA VAL A 457 -21.16 -3.62 -8.29
C VAL A 457 -21.55 -2.16 -7.99
N PHE A 458 -22.11 -1.90 -6.81
CA PHE A 458 -22.50 -0.56 -6.32
C PHE A 458 -21.80 -0.19 -4.99
N PHE A 459 -20.63 -0.79 -4.71
CA PHE A 459 -19.75 -0.47 -3.57
C PHE A 459 -19.59 1.05 -3.43
N GLY A 460 -19.90 1.60 -2.26
CA GLY A 460 -19.72 3.02 -1.96
C GLY A 460 -20.56 4.01 -2.79
N CYS A 461 -21.59 3.57 -3.53
CA CYS A 461 -22.46 4.46 -4.30
C CYS A 461 -23.21 5.44 -3.38
N GLY A 462 -22.74 6.69 -3.39
CA GLY A 462 -22.91 7.64 -2.28
C GLY A 462 -24.22 8.44 -2.23
N LYS A 463 -25.17 8.13 -3.11
CA LYS A 463 -26.60 8.51 -2.98
C LYS A 463 -27.54 7.29 -2.97
N MET A 464 -27.04 6.08 -3.14
CA MET A 464 -27.86 4.89 -3.32
C MET A 464 -28.45 4.41 -1.98
N ARG A 465 -29.77 4.59 -1.83
CA ARG A 465 -30.56 4.19 -0.65
C ARG A 465 -31.33 2.88 -0.84
N GLU A 466 -31.57 2.51 -2.09
CA GLU A 466 -32.24 1.30 -2.53
C GLU A 466 -31.69 0.88 -3.91
N ILE A 467 -31.70 -0.42 -4.17
CA ILE A 467 -31.50 -1.03 -5.48
C ILE A 467 -32.84 -1.63 -5.89
N SER A 468 -33.27 -1.39 -7.12
CA SER A 468 -34.48 -1.96 -7.71
C SER A 468 -34.15 -2.99 -8.77
N ILE A 469 -35.08 -3.92 -9.00
CA ILE A 469 -35.01 -4.96 -10.02
C ILE A 469 -36.29 -4.90 -10.87
N SER A 470 -36.17 -5.15 -12.17
CA SER A 470 -37.36 -5.34 -13.02
C SER A 470 -38.16 -6.54 -12.53
N SER A 471 -39.49 -6.41 -12.43
CA SER A 471 -40.38 -7.50 -11.97
C SER A 471 -40.45 -8.71 -12.92
N GLN A 472 -39.74 -8.65 -14.04
CA GLN A 472 -39.62 -9.71 -15.04
C GLN A 472 -38.22 -10.39 -14.99
N ASN A 473 -37.32 -9.98 -14.09
CA ASN A 473 -36.03 -10.63 -13.92
C ASN A 473 -36.18 -11.97 -13.16
N PRO A 474 -35.71 -13.10 -13.71
CA PRO A 474 -35.85 -14.41 -13.08
C PRO A 474 -34.62 -14.84 -12.24
N HIS A 475 -33.57 -14.02 -12.19
CA HIS A 475 -32.27 -14.36 -11.59
C HIS A 475 -32.03 -13.67 -10.24
N PHE A 476 -32.58 -12.48 -10.03
CA PHE A 476 -32.39 -11.66 -8.84
C PHE A 476 -33.71 -11.12 -8.30
N LYS A 477 -33.74 -10.79 -7.01
CA LYS A 477 -34.84 -10.08 -6.35
C LYS A 477 -34.30 -8.97 -5.45
N THR A 478 -35.18 -8.06 -5.02
CA THR A 478 -34.84 -7.01 -4.06
C THR A 478 -35.82 -7.01 -2.90
N GLU A 479 -35.30 -7.01 -1.67
CA GLU A 479 -36.09 -6.97 -0.43
C GLU A 479 -35.59 -5.81 0.42
N ASP A 480 -36.48 -4.91 0.85
CA ASP A 480 -36.13 -3.64 1.52
C ASP A 480 -35.04 -2.82 0.77
N GLY A 481 -35.06 -2.88 -0.57
CA GLY A 481 -34.08 -2.23 -1.44
C GLY A 481 -32.68 -2.85 -1.44
N VAL A 482 -32.49 -4.02 -0.81
CA VAL A 482 -31.23 -4.80 -0.81
C VAL A 482 -31.33 -5.89 -1.88
N LEU A 483 -30.23 -6.14 -2.62
CA LEU A 483 -30.19 -7.06 -3.76
C LEU A 483 -29.81 -8.49 -3.35
N PHE A 484 -30.61 -9.47 -3.78
CA PHE A 484 -30.44 -10.91 -3.50
C PHE A 484 -30.54 -11.78 -4.75
N SER A 485 -30.06 -13.02 -4.67
CA SER A 485 -30.41 -14.10 -5.61
C SER A 485 -31.93 -14.33 -5.62
N ALA A 486 -32.50 -14.80 -6.73
CA ALA A 486 -33.94 -15.07 -6.83
C ALA A 486 -34.48 -16.01 -5.73
N ASP A 487 -33.67 -16.97 -5.27
CA ASP A 487 -34.03 -17.87 -4.18
C ASP A 487 -33.79 -17.29 -2.76
N GLY A 488 -33.17 -16.11 -2.66
CA GLY A 488 -32.88 -15.40 -1.41
C GLY A 488 -31.67 -15.89 -0.63
N LYS A 489 -30.96 -16.93 -1.08
CA LYS A 489 -29.86 -17.52 -0.30
C LYS A 489 -28.57 -16.68 -0.31
N THR A 490 -28.40 -15.80 -1.29
CA THR A 490 -27.19 -14.98 -1.41
C THR A 490 -27.55 -13.50 -1.42
N LEU A 491 -26.96 -12.74 -0.48
CA LEU A 491 -27.00 -11.27 -0.48
C LEU A 491 -25.87 -10.75 -1.38
N LEU A 492 -26.24 -10.03 -2.44
CA LEU A 492 -25.31 -9.52 -3.46
C LEU A 492 -24.78 -8.13 -3.12
N GLN A 493 -25.68 -7.19 -2.83
CA GLN A 493 -25.33 -5.78 -2.62
C GLN A 493 -26.37 -5.07 -1.75
N PHE A 494 -25.89 -4.40 -0.72
CA PHE A 494 -26.59 -3.45 0.12
C PHE A 494 -26.36 -2.01 -0.41
N PRO A 495 -27.36 -1.11 -0.35
CA PRO A 495 -27.21 0.27 -0.84
C PRO A 495 -26.30 1.12 0.04
N GLY A 496 -25.28 1.75 -0.56
CA GLY A 496 -24.18 2.45 0.14
C GLY A 496 -24.56 3.59 1.10
N ARG A 497 -25.80 4.13 1.03
CA ARG A 497 -26.31 5.13 1.99
C ARG A 497 -27.52 4.68 2.80
N LYS A 498 -28.03 3.45 2.60
CA LYS A 498 -28.97 2.82 3.56
C LYS A 498 -28.21 2.63 4.89
N GLY A 499 -28.89 2.76 6.02
CA GLY A 499 -28.20 2.91 7.31
C GLY A 499 -29.04 2.54 8.53
N GLY A 500 -28.44 2.70 9.71
CA GLY A 500 -28.97 2.19 10.97
C GLY A 500 -28.58 0.73 11.20
N GLN A 501 -29.51 -0.08 11.70
CA GLN A 501 -29.31 -1.52 11.92
C GLN A 501 -29.98 -2.32 10.80
N PHE A 502 -29.26 -3.29 10.22
CA PHE A 502 -29.83 -4.24 9.27
C PHE A 502 -30.02 -5.63 9.90
N TYR A 503 -31.07 -6.32 9.47
CA TYR A 503 -31.36 -7.72 9.80
C TYR A 503 -31.30 -8.51 8.49
N VAL A 504 -30.35 -9.43 8.39
CA VAL A 504 -30.24 -10.32 7.23
C VAL A 504 -31.40 -11.33 7.28
N PRO A 505 -32.20 -11.52 6.21
CA PRO A 505 -33.34 -12.44 6.23
C PRO A 505 -32.98 -13.89 6.53
N ASP A 506 -33.86 -14.60 7.24
CA ASP A 506 -33.73 -16.04 7.49
C ASP A 506 -33.63 -16.83 6.17
N GLY A 507 -32.70 -17.79 6.12
CA GLY A 507 -32.45 -18.60 4.93
C GLY A 507 -31.40 -18.02 3.96
N VAL A 508 -30.92 -16.79 4.18
CA VAL A 508 -29.66 -16.33 3.58
C VAL A 508 -28.53 -17.22 4.11
N THR A 509 -27.74 -17.80 3.21
CA THR A 509 -26.58 -18.63 3.52
C THR A 509 -25.24 -17.98 3.19
N GLU A 510 -25.22 -17.03 2.24
CA GLU A 510 -24.00 -16.36 1.80
C GLU A 510 -24.17 -14.84 1.66
N ILE A 511 -23.13 -14.10 2.05
CA ILE A 511 -22.98 -12.67 1.82
C ILE A 511 -21.76 -12.49 0.92
N ARG A 512 -21.93 -11.88 -0.26
CA ARG A 512 -20.87 -11.76 -1.27
C ARG A 512 -19.78 -10.73 -0.92
N GLY A 513 -18.69 -10.78 -1.69
CA GLY A 513 -17.61 -9.81 -1.56
C GLY A 513 -18.09 -8.38 -1.83
N ALA A 514 -17.62 -7.43 -1.01
CA ALA A 514 -18.07 -6.03 -0.98
C ALA A 514 -19.60 -5.80 -0.90
N ALA A 515 -20.39 -6.78 -0.45
CA ALA A 515 -21.85 -6.66 -0.42
C ALA A 515 -22.35 -5.50 0.47
N PHE A 516 -21.68 -5.18 1.58
CA PHE A 516 -21.93 -4.00 2.41
C PHE A 516 -20.79 -2.98 2.36
N ALA A 517 -19.82 -3.11 1.46
CA ALA A 517 -18.67 -2.21 1.47
C ALA A 517 -19.06 -0.75 1.18
N GLY A 518 -18.38 0.20 1.82
CA GLY A 518 -18.65 1.62 1.75
C GLY A 518 -19.98 2.08 2.38
N CYS A 519 -20.65 1.22 3.14
CA CYS A 519 -21.93 1.55 3.80
C CYS A 519 -21.71 2.36 5.08
N VAL A 520 -21.20 3.59 4.92
CA VAL A 520 -20.81 4.52 6.01
C VAL A 520 -21.91 4.87 7.02
N ASN A 521 -23.18 4.56 6.72
CA ASN A 521 -24.32 4.78 7.62
C ASN A 521 -24.77 3.51 8.38
N LEU A 522 -24.18 2.35 8.10
CA LEU A 522 -24.53 1.06 8.70
C LEU A 522 -23.85 0.91 10.07
N ARG A 523 -24.64 0.82 11.14
CA ARG A 523 -24.13 0.77 12.52
C ARG A 523 -24.08 -0.62 13.14
N ALA A 524 -24.97 -1.51 12.71
CA ALA A 524 -25.06 -2.87 13.20
C ALA A 524 -25.68 -3.80 12.16
N VAL A 525 -25.26 -5.06 12.16
CA VAL A 525 -25.85 -6.14 11.35
C VAL A 525 -26.20 -7.31 12.26
N ARG A 526 -27.39 -7.88 12.06
CA ARG A 526 -27.82 -9.13 12.69
C ARG A 526 -27.89 -10.22 11.62
N PHE A 527 -27.15 -11.29 11.83
CA PHE A 527 -27.14 -12.47 10.96
C PHE A 527 -28.03 -13.58 11.56
N PRO A 528 -28.80 -14.31 10.74
CA PRO A 528 -29.37 -15.58 11.15
C PRO A 528 -28.29 -16.67 11.13
N GLU A 529 -28.49 -17.74 11.91
CA GLU A 529 -27.57 -18.89 11.98
C GLU A 529 -27.47 -19.68 10.66
N SER A 530 -28.28 -19.36 9.64
CA SER A 530 -28.15 -19.91 8.29
C SER A 530 -26.96 -19.35 7.50
N VAL A 531 -26.43 -18.18 7.86
CA VAL A 531 -25.28 -17.57 7.17
C VAL A 531 -24.00 -18.34 7.50
N THR A 532 -23.48 -19.09 6.53
CA THR A 532 -22.26 -19.89 6.66
C THR A 532 -21.05 -19.27 5.97
N ARG A 533 -21.26 -18.28 5.09
CA ARG A 533 -20.20 -17.66 4.27
C ARG A 533 -20.32 -16.13 4.20
N ILE A 534 -19.22 -15.43 4.46
CA ILE A 534 -19.07 -13.98 4.27
C ILE A 534 -17.84 -13.75 3.38
N GLY A 535 -18.02 -13.08 2.24
CA GLY A 535 -17.00 -12.88 1.20
C GLY A 535 -15.91 -11.86 1.55
N ASN A 536 -14.88 -11.79 0.69
CA ASN A 536 -13.79 -10.82 0.82
C ASN A 536 -14.32 -9.39 0.89
N ALA A 537 -13.81 -8.62 1.84
CA ALA A 537 -14.12 -7.19 2.03
C ALA A 537 -15.63 -6.90 2.14
N ALA A 538 -16.43 -7.86 2.64
CA ALA A 538 -17.89 -7.73 2.70
C ALA A 538 -18.37 -6.46 3.42
N PHE A 539 -17.66 -5.95 4.44
CA PHE A 539 -17.97 -4.74 5.19
C PHE A 539 -16.87 -3.67 5.10
N ALA A 540 -15.98 -3.74 4.09
CA ALA A 540 -14.87 -2.81 3.94
C ALA A 540 -15.36 -1.34 3.87
N GLY A 541 -14.83 -0.47 4.72
CA GLY A 541 -15.25 0.93 4.79
C GLY A 541 -16.64 1.16 5.40
N CYS A 542 -17.21 0.19 6.13
CA CYS A 542 -18.37 0.41 7.02
C CYS A 542 -17.94 1.22 8.26
N SER A 543 -17.55 2.48 8.06
CA SER A 543 -16.89 3.28 9.09
C SER A 543 -17.67 3.43 10.40
N ALA A 544 -19.01 3.51 10.33
CA ALA A 544 -19.89 3.65 11.50
C ALA A 544 -20.31 2.32 12.17
N LEU A 545 -19.74 1.18 11.78
CA LEU A 545 -20.12 -0.16 12.26
C LEU A 545 -19.49 -0.46 13.63
N GLU A 546 -20.28 -0.33 14.69
CA GLU A 546 -19.79 -0.32 16.08
C GLU A 546 -19.52 -1.73 16.63
N ASN A 547 -20.48 -2.65 16.46
CA ASN A 547 -20.55 -3.97 17.09
C ASN A 547 -21.31 -4.96 16.21
N MET A 548 -20.87 -6.22 16.17
CA MET A 548 -21.65 -7.32 15.60
C MET A 548 -21.38 -8.67 16.30
N THR A 549 -22.26 -9.63 16.06
CA THR A 549 -22.12 -11.03 16.50
C THR A 549 -22.12 -11.90 15.26
N LEU A 550 -21.02 -12.58 14.97
CA LEU A 550 -20.94 -13.53 13.85
C LEU A 550 -21.79 -14.77 14.14
N PRO A 551 -22.45 -15.38 13.14
CA PRO A 551 -23.23 -16.60 13.32
C PRO A 551 -22.32 -17.79 13.64
N ARG A 552 -22.82 -18.73 14.45
CA ARG A 552 -22.06 -19.89 14.95
C ARG A 552 -21.68 -20.88 13.86
N ALA A 553 -22.42 -20.91 12.76
CA ALA A 553 -22.19 -21.78 11.61
C ALA A 553 -21.27 -21.17 10.53
N LEU A 554 -20.63 -20.03 10.79
CA LEU A 554 -19.77 -19.34 9.85
C LEU A 554 -18.49 -20.14 9.57
N SER A 555 -18.43 -20.81 8.41
CA SER A 555 -17.28 -21.62 7.98
C SER A 555 -16.30 -20.84 7.09
N TYR A 556 -16.68 -19.62 6.65
CA TYR A 556 -15.81 -18.77 5.85
C TYR A 556 -16.06 -17.28 6.08
N LEU A 557 -14.98 -16.54 6.35
CA LEU A 557 -14.93 -15.09 6.46
C LEU A 557 -13.73 -14.60 5.64
N GLY A 558 -13.99 -13.87 4.56
CA GLY A 558 -12.98 -13.54 3.55
C GLY A 558 -11.94 -12.49 3.94
N LYS A 559 -10.92 -12.34 3.09
CA LYS A 559 -9.84 -11.33 3.25
C LYS A 559 -10.40 -9.92 3.35
N CYS A 560 -9.77 -9.09 4.18
CA CYS A 560 -10.12 -7.69 4.41
C CYS A 560 -11.58 -7.43 4.82
N ALA A 561 -12.32 -8.41 5.37
CA ALA A 561 -13.78 -8.30 5.54
C ALA A 561 -14.24 -7.05 6.31
N PHE A 562 -13.42 -6.53 7.23
CA PHE A 562 -13.70 -5.35 8.05
C PHE A 562 -12.65 -4.24 7.92
N ILE A 563 -11.85 -4.19 6.85
CA ILE A 563 -10.90 -3.08 6.63
C ILE A 563 -11.62 -1.72 6.68
N ASP A 564 -10.98 -0.71 7.26
CA ASP A 564 -11.52 0.64 7.45
C ASP A 564 -12.86 0.71 8.25
N CYS A 565 -13.23 -0.33 9.03
CA CYS A 565 -14.35 -0.28 9.98
C CYS A 565 -13.95 0.50 11.25
N THR A 566 -13.75 1.82 11.11
CA THR A 566 -13.06 2.65 12.11
C THR A 566 -13.71 2.71 13.50
N HIS A 567 -15.02 2.45 13.62
CA HIS A 567 -15.73 2.40 14.91
C HIS A 567 -15.90 0.98 15.50
N LEU A 568 -15.41 -0.08 14.83
CA LEU A 568 -15.54 -1.46 15.31
C LEU A 568 -14.65 -1.69 16.54
N ASN A 569 -15.26 -1.70 17.73
CA ASN A 569 -14.52 -1.65 19.00
C ASN A 569 -14.04 -3.03 19.50
N ALA A 570 -14.75 -4.10 19.13
CA ALA A 570 -14.44 -5.48 19.55
C ALA A 570 -14.97 -6.50 18.54
N MET A 571 -14.30 -7.66 18.44
CA MET A 571 -14.78 -8.81 17.69
C MET A 571 -14.55 -10.13 18.45
N ARG A 572 -15.51 -11.05 18.33
CA ARG A 572 -15.44 -12.44 18.81
C ARG A 572 -15.67 -13.39 17.65
N PHE A 573 -14.76 -14.35 17.47
CA PHE A 573 -14.83 -15.34 16.40
C PHE A 573 -15.61 -16.59 16.84
N PRO A 574 -16.41 -17.21 15.96
CA PRO A 574 -16.99 -18.53 16.22
C PRO A 574 -15.93 -19.64 16.03
N ASP A 575 -16.06 -20.72 16.79
CA ASP A 575 -15.07 -21.83 16.84
C ASP A 575 -14.92 -22.60 15.51
N SER A 576 -15.84 -22.37 14.56
CA SER A 576 -15.82 -22.90 13.19
C SER A 576 -14.77 -22.24 12.27
N LEU A 577 -14.15 -21.12 12.67
CA LEU A 577 -13.09 -20.47 11.91
C LEU A 577 -11.71 -20.83 12.48
N THR A 578 -10.86 -21.39 11.62
CA THR A 578 -9.48 -21.80 11.96
C THR A 578 -8.40 -20.82 11.49
N ARG A 579 -8.79 -19.75 10.77
CA ARG A 579 -7.85 -18.82 10.15
C ARG A 579 -8.38 -17.39 10.15
N LEU A 580 -7.55 -16.45 10.58
CA LEU A 580 -7.81 -15.02 10.43
C LEU A 580 -7.20 -14.56 9.12
N GLU A 581 -8.02 -14.38 8.09
CA GLU A 581 -7.56 -14.02 6.73
C GLU A 581 -6.86 -12.66 6.65
N ASP A 582 -6.06 -12.46 5.59
CA ASP A 582 -5.24 -11.25 5.38
C ASP A 582 -6.07 -9.96 5.46
N GLY A 583 -5.51 -8.92 6.10
CA GLY A 583 -6.06 -7.57 6.16
C GLY A 583 -7.37 -7.40 6.94
N MET A 584 -7.84 -8.45 7.65
CA MET A 584 -9.20 -8.54 8.22
C MET A 584 -9.72 -7.25 8.88
N PHE A 585 -8.92 -6.62 9.74
CA PHE A 585 -9.23 -5.40 10.49
C PHE A 585 -8.23 -4.27 10.24
N ALA A 586 -7.60 -4.23 9.07
CA ALA A 586 -6.66 -3.15 8.77
C ALA A 586 -7.36 -1.76 8.90
N ASN A 587 -6.69 -0.82 9.55
CA ASN A 587 -7.19 0.51 9.94
C ASN A 587 -8.47 0.52 10.82
N CYS A 588 -8.81 -0.56 11.53
CA CYS A 588 -9.87 -0.54 12.56
C CYS A 588 -9.39 0.21 13.81
N CYS A 589 -9.30 1.55 13.71
CA CYS A 589 -8.64 2.39 14.72
C CYS A 589 -9.22 2.26 16.13
N ALA A 590 -10.54 2.02 16.29
CA ALA A 590 -11.18 1.85 17.59
C ALA A 590 -11.12 0.42 18.17
N LEU A 591 -10.52 -0.56 17.47
CA LEU A 591 -10.54 -1.97 17.88
C LEU A 591 -9.65 -2.22 19.10
N GLN A 592 -10.25 -2.27 20.28
CA GLN A 592 -9.53 -2.36 21.56
C GLN A 592 -9.15 -3.79 21.97
N ARG A 593 -10.01 -4.77 21.64
CA ARG A 593 -9.87 -6.18 22.05
C ARG A 593 -10.37 -7.12 20.98
N VAL A 594 -9.65 -8.22 20.78
CA VAL A 594 -10.03 -9.31 19.87
C VAL A 594 -9.92 -10.64 20.62
N THR A 595 -10.95 -11.47 20.50
CA THR A 595 -10.96 -12.85 20.99
C THR A 595 -11.02 -13.80 19.80
N LEU A 596 -9.91 -14.48 19.54
CA LEU A 596 -9.81 -15.53 18.53
C LEU A 596 -10.44 -16.83 19.04
N SER A 597 -10.88 -17.68 18.12
CA SER A 597 -11.39 -19.03 18.38
C SER A 597 -10.28 -19.97 18.86
N ALA A 598 -10.62 -20.97 19.68
CA ALA A 598 -9.64 -21.90 20.25
C ALA A 598 -8.92 -22.80 19.22
N GLY A 599 -9.42 -22.86 17.98
CA GLY A 599 -8.81 -23.56 16.84
C GLY A 599 -8.19 -22.65 15.78
N MET A 600 -7.89 -21.39 16.09
CA MET A 600 -7.25 -20.46 15.14
C MET A 600 -5.76 -20.83 14.97
N GLU A 601 -5.38 -21.34 13.81
CA GLU A 601 -4.01 -21.80 13.51
C GLU A 601 -3.09 -20.68 12.99
N GLU A 602 -3.65 -19.61 12.41
CA GLU A 602 -2.90 -18.54 11.76
C GLU A 602 -3.56 -17.15 11.84
N ILE A 603 -2.74 -16.13 12.07
CA ILE A 603 -3.04 -14.72 11.85
C ILE A 603 -2.45 -14.29 10.51
N GLY A 604 -3.30 -13.86 9.57
CA GLY A 604 -2.90 -13.43 8.23
C GLY A 604 -2.06 -12.15 8.21
N SER A 605 -1.51 -11.85 7.03
CA SER A 605 -0.73 -10.63 6.81
C SER A 605 -1.62 -9.40 6.90
N PHE A 606 -1.12 -8.31 7.47
CA PHE A 606 -1.85 -7.06 7.73
C PHE A 606 -3.13 -7.19 8.59
N ALA A 607 -3.40 -8.34 9.24
CA ALA A 607 -4.71 -8.64 9.83
C ALA A 607 -5.23 -7.60 10.86
N PHE A 608 -4.34 -6.96 11.61
CA PHE A 608 -4.61 -5.86 12.55
C PHE A 608 -3.80 -4.59 12.22
N HIS A 609 -3.29 -4.45 11.00
CA HIS A 609 -2.45 -3.32 10.57
C HIS A 609 -3.12 -1.99 10.94
N ARG A 610 -2.47 -1.16 11.78
CA ARG A 610 -2.96 0.11 12.31
C ARG A 610 -4.27 0.03 13.12
N CYS A 611 -4.51 -1.06 13.84
CA CYS A 611 -5.47 -1.08 14.96
C CYS A 611 -4.90 -0.28 16.14
N ARG A 612 -4.93 1.06 16.04
CA ARG A 612 -4.20 1.97 16.96
C ARG A 612 -4.58 1.78 18.43
N GLU A 613 -5.85 1.50 18.75
CA GLU A 613 -6.32 1.24 20.11
C GLU A 613 -6.20 -0.22 20.61
N LEU A 614 -5.63 -1.14 19.82
CA LEU A 614 -5.51 -2.56 20.21
C LEU A 614 -4.48 -2.74 21.33
N ARG A 615 -4.96 -2.82 22.58
CA ARG A 615 -4.12 -2.92 23.78
C ARG A 615 -3.67 -4.35 24.09
N SER A 616 -4.46 -5.34 23.66
CA SER A 616 -4.22 -6.78 23.86
C SER A 616 -5.12 -7.61 22.93
N ALA A 617 -4.59 -8.72 22.41
CA ALA A 617 -5.39 -9.77 21.77
C ALA A 617 -5.27 -11.08 22.56
N ALA A 618 -6.36 -11.85 22.65
CA ALA A 618 -6.33 -13.20 23.19
C ALA A 618 -5.92 -14.17 22.08
N ILE A 619 -4.72 -14.72 22.18
CA ILE A 619 -4.12 -15.65 21.22
C ILE A 619 -4.33 -17.10 21.74
N PRO A 620 -4.79 -18.04 20.90
CA PRO A 620 -5.04 -19.42 21.31
C PRO A 620 -3.79 -20.30 21.14
N ASP A 621 -3.71 -21.38 21.92
CA ASP A 621 -2.58 -22.32 21.90
C ASP A 621 -2.36 -23.03 20.55
N SER A 622 -3.38 -23.04 19.69
CA SER A 622 -3.33 -23.57 18.32
C SER A 622 -2.53 -22.71 17.33
N LEU A 623 -2.17 -21.47 17.67
CA LEU A 623 -1.59 -20.54 16.70
C LEU A 623 -0.14 -20.92 16.32
N THR A 624 0.07 -21.31 15.06
CA THR A 624 1.37 -21.73 14.53
C THR A 624 2.10 -20.64 13.73
N ARG A 625 1.38 -19.60 13.25
CA ARG A 625 1.94 -18.51 12.43
C ARG A 625 1.31 -17.14 12.67
N ILE A 626 2.16 -16.11 12.66
CA ILE A 626 1.80 -14.68 12.61
C ILE A 626 2.32 -14.06 11.31
N GLY A 627 1.42 -13.53 10.48
CA GLY A 627 1.70 -13.02 9.14
C GLY A 627 2.43 -11.67 9.07
N ARG A 628 2.85 -11.30 7.85
CA ARG A 628 3.62 -10.08 7.55
C ARG A 628 2.83 -8.82 7.92
N PHE A 629 3.44 -7.85 8.61
CA PHE A 629 2.81 -6.60 9.06
C PHE A 629 1.50 -6.78 9.84
N SER A 630 1.28 -7.95 10.45
CA SER A 630 0.00 -8.32 11.08
C SER A 630 -0.45 -7.38 12.20
N PHE A 631 0.45 -6.86 13.03
CA PHE A 631 0.20 -5.85 14.07
C PHE A 631 0.96 -4.53 13.78
N PHE A 632 1.35 -4.26 12.53
CA PHE A 632 2.11 -3.06 12.17
C PHE A 632 1.36 -1.80 12.61
N GLY A 633 2.00 -0.90 13.37
CA GLY A 633 1.39 0.34 13.83
C GLY A 633 0.25 0.16 14.85
N CYS A 634 0.20 -0.97 15.57
CA CYS A 634 -0.64 -1.13 16.77
C CYS A 634 -0.02 -0.36 17.94
N VAL A 635 -0.04 0.97 17.86
CA VAL A 635 0.75 1.87 18.72
C VAL A 635 0.50 1.71 20.22
N ASN A 636 -0.70 1.28 20.64
CA ASN A 636 -1.07 1.06 22.04
C ASN A 636 -0.95 -0.41 22.51
N LEU A 637 -0.41 -1.32 21.69
CA LEU A 637 -0.20 -2.73 22.04
C LEU A 637 0.94 -2.86 23.07
N HIS A 638 0.59 -2.99 24.35
CA HIS A 638 1.56 -3.00 25.45
C HIS A 638 2.22 -4.37 25.67
N ARG A 639 1.44 -5.45 25.56
CA ARG A 639 1.89 -6.83 25.78
C ARG A 639 1.09 -7.80 24.91
N LEU A 640 1.73 -8.89 24.52
CA LEU A 640 1.06 -10.00 23.84
C LEU A 640 1.62 -11.33 24.36
N ALA A 641 0.74 -12.25 24.75
CA ALA A 641 1.11 -13.62 25.02
C ALA A 641 1.17 -14.38 23.69
N LEU A 642 2.29 -15.08 23.44
CA LEU A 642 2.49 -15.93 22.27
C LEU A 642 2.50 -17.40 22.73
N PRO A 643 1.83 -18.32 22.02
CA PRO A 643 1.73 -19.72 22.45
C PRO A 643 2.97 -20.53 22.06
N GLU A 644 3.29 -21.56 22.84
CA GLU A 644 4.42 -22.49 22.62
C GLU A 644 4.29 -23.40 21.37
N GLY A 645 3.27 -23.17 20.53
CA GLY A 645 3.11 -23.76 19.19
C GLY A 645 3.52 -22.84 18.03
N LEU A 646 3.82 -21.56 18.29
CA LEU A 646 4.11 -20.57 17.25
C LEU A 646 5.51 -20.78 16.65
N THR A 647 5.57 -20.99 15.34
CA THR A 647 6.82 -21.32 14.61
C THR A 647 7.37 -20.17 13.76
N GLU A 648 6.51 -19.22 13.37
CA GLU A 648 6.85 -18.16 12.40
C GLU A 648 6.17 -16.82 12.75
N ILE A 649 6.99 -15.75 12.81
CA ILE A 649 6.57 -14.34 12.86
C ILE A 649 7.11 -13.66 11.59
N GLY A 650 6.23 -13.20 10.70
CA GLY A 650 6.59 -12.60 9.42
C GLY A 650 7.14 -11.17 9.49
N ASP A 651 7.66 -10.64 8.36
CA ASP A 651 8.32 -9.33 8.34
C ASP A 651 7.42 -8.21 8.89
N GLY A 652 8.01 -7.32 9.69
CA GLY A 652 7.36 -6.14 10.23
C GLY A 652 6.13 -6.41 11.09
N ALA A 653 5.93 -7.65 11.57
CA ALA A 653 4.73 -8.07 12.28
C ALA A 653 4.36 -7.13 13.45
N PHE A 654 5.34 -6.68 14.24
CA PHE A 654 5.15 -5.75 15.37
C PHE A 654 5.84 -4.40 15.14
N CYS A 655 6.18 -4.06 13.90
CA CYS A 655 6.82 -2.78 13.60
C CYS A 655 5.88 -1.59 13.91
N ASP A 656 6.43 -0.45 14.36
CA ASP A 656 5.68 0.71 14.90
C ASP A 656 4.79 0.39 16.14
N CYS A 657 5.01 -0.72 16.85
CA CYS A 657 4.37 -0.99 18.15
C CYS A 657 5.07 -0.24 19.29
N PHE A 658 4.99 1.09 19.29
CA PHE A 658 5.75 1.97 20.20
C PHE A 658 5.54 1.69 21.70
N SER A 659 4.37 1.16 22.11
CA SER A 659 4.05 0.84 23.51
C SER A 659 4.45 -0.58 23.94
N LEU A 660 4.89 -1.45 23.02
CA LEU A 660 5.24 -2.84 23.35
C LEU A 660 6.45 -2.87 24.28
N SER A 661 6.21 -3.18 25.57
CA SER A 661 7.26 -3.13 26.60
C SER A 661 8.07 -4.43 26.66
N THR A 662 7.37 -5.55 26.52
CA THR A 662 7.87 -6.90 26.75
C THR A 662 7.08 -7.87 25.88
N ILE A 663 7.78 -8.86 25.32
CA ILE A 663 7.14 -9.97 24.60
C ILE A 663 7.91 -11.26 24.86
N LEU A 664 7.19 -12.32 25.22
CA LEU A 664 7.78 -13.64 25.42
C LEU A 664 7.75 -14.38 24.08
N LEU A 665 8.92 -14.68 23.53
CA LEU A 665 9.04 -15.49 22.32
C LEU A 665 9.04 -16.98 22.71
N PRO A 666 8.17 -17.81 22.09
CA PRO A 666 8.06 -19.22 22.43
C PRO A 666 9.22 -20.03 21.86
N LYS A 667 9.52 -21.17 22.49
CA LYS A 667 10.70 -22.00 22.16
C LYS A 667 10.57 -22.72 20.82
N SER A 668 9.36 -22.83 20.30
CA SER A 668 9.01 -23.35 18.97
C SER A 668 9.34 -22.39 17.82
N LEU A 669 9.66 -21.12 18.10
CA LEU A 669 9.84 -20.10 17.07
C LEU A 669 11.17 -20.31 16.31
N ILE A 670 11.04 -20.66 15.03
CA ILE A 670 12.17 -20.92 14.12
C ILE A 670 12.44 -19.71 13.22
N ARG A 671 11.40 -18.93 12.88
CA ARG A 671 11.49 -17.84 11.90
C ARG A 671 11.02 -16.51 12.49
N LEU A 672 11.89 -15.51 12.46
CA LEU A 672 11.60 -14.12 12.79
C LEU A 672 11.95 -13.23 11.58
N GLY A 673 10.94 -12.58 10.99
CA GLY A 673 11.07 -11.85 9.74
C GLY A 673 11.82 -10.51 9.84
N ASN A 674 12.13 -9.92 8.69
CA ASN A 674 12.81 -8.63 8.61
C ASN A 674 11.95 -7.53 9.27
N CYS A 675 12.57 -6.55 9.92
CA CYS A 675 11.90 -5.46 10.63
C CYS A 675 10.91 -5.88 11.73
N ALA A 676 10.87 -7.15 12.18
CA ALA A 676 9.75 -7.69 12.95
C ALA A 676 9.40 -6.90 14.23
N PHE A 677 10.37 -6.30 14.91
CA PHE A 677 10.21 -5.45 16.09
C PHE A 677 10.76 -4.02 15.88
N ALA A 678 10.91 -3.58 14.62
CA ALA A 678 11.42 -2.24 14.34
C ALA A 678 10.51 -1.15 14.94
N HIS A 679 11.11 -0.11 15.50
CA HIS A 679 10.44 0.99 16.21
C HIS A 679 9.63 0.56 17.46
N CYS A 680 9.87 -0.62 18.04
CA CYS A 680 9.37 -0.98 19.37
C CYS A 680 10.12 -0.19 20.48
N ALA A 681 9.96 1.14 20.49
CA ALA A 681 10.71 2.07 21.33
C ALA A 681 10.47 1.91 22.84
N SER A 682 9.49 1.11 23.26
CA SER A 682 9.30 0.73 24.67
C SER A 682 9.88 -0.62 25.07
N LEU A 683 10.36 -1.42 24.12
CA LEU A 683 10.86 -2.77 24.36
C LEU A 683 12.17 -2.70 25.16
N ASN A 684 12.15 -3.17 26.41
CA ASN A 684 13.29 -3.11 27.32
C ASN A 684 14.06 -4.45 27.41
N GLU A 685 13.34 -5.56 27.30
CA GLU A 685 13.86 -6.92 27.33
C GLU A 685 13.19 -7.78 26.24
N ILE A 686 13.97 -8.60 25.56
CA ILE A 686 13.48 -9.68 24.70
C ILE A 686 14.45 -10.87 24.78
N ILE A 687 13.90 -12.05 25.04
CA ILE A 687 14.64 -13.32 25.02
C ILE A 687 14.43 -13.94 23.64
N LEU A 688 15.53 -14.19 22.93
CA LEU A 688 15.51 -14.86 21.63
C LEU A 688 15.54 -16.39 21.83
N PRO A 689 14.67 -17.17 21.17
CA PRO A 689 14.62 -18.61 21.37
C PRO A 689 15.70 -19.36 20.58
N ASP A 690 16.17 -20.46 21.16
CA ASP A 690 17.27 -21.32 20.65
C ASP A 690 16.99 -22.02 19.30
N GLY A 691 15.84 -21.75 18.67
CA GLY A 691 15.46 -22.24 17.34
C GLY A 691 15.78 -21.27 16.20
N LEU A 692 16.10 -20.00 16.47
CA LEU A 692 16.30 -18.99 15.42
C LEU A 692 17.61 -19.20 14.66
N THR A 693 17.54 -19.34 13.32
CA THR A 693 18.72 -19.54 12.46
C THR A 693 19.34 -18.25 11.92
N GLU A 694 18.59 -17.14 11.95
CA GLU A 694 18.96 -15.84 11.38
C GLU A 694 18.28 -14.70 12.14
N ILE A 695 18.95 -13.56 12.28
CA ILE A 695 18.34 -12.28 12.69
C ILE A 695 18.25 -11.39 11.44
N GLY A 696 17.04 -11.13 10.97
CA GLY A 696 16.79 -10.43 9.71
C GLY A 696 17.21 -8.95 9.70
N ASP A 697 17.17 -8.36 8.50
CA ASP A 697 17.40 -6.93 8.27
C ASP A 697 16.46 -6.08 9.14
N PHE A 698 16.98 -5.01 9.74
CA PHE A 698 16.25 -4.06 10.61
C PHE A 698 15.46 -4.65 11.81
N THR A 699 15.63 -5.93 12.19
CA THR A 699 14.76 -6.62 13.17
C THR A 699 14.50 -5.84 14.47
N PHE A 700 15.53 -5.20 15.02
CA PHE A 700 15.50 -4.35 16.23
C PHE A 700 15.99 -2.92 15.96
N TYR A 701 15.64 -2.36 14.79
CA TYR A 701 15.93 -0.97 14.42
C TYR A 701 15.13 0.01 15.29
N LEU A 702 15.79 0.93 16.02
CA LEU A 702 15.18 1.88 16.97
C LEU A 702 14.39 1.23 18.14
N CYS A 703 14.87 0.11 18.68
CA CYS A 703 14.38 -0.46 19.94
C CYS A 703 15.01 0.25 21.15
N ASP A 704 14.82 1.57 21.27
CA ASP A 704 15.63 2.49 22.09
C ASP A 704 15.88 2.12 23.56
N LYS A 705 14.97 1.36 24.20
CA LYS A 705 15.08 0.95 25.62
C LYS A 705 15.81 -0.39 25.85
N LEU A 706 16.16 -1.13 24.79
CA LEU A 706 16.75 -2.46 24.90
C LEU A 706 18.19 -2.37 25.47
N HIS A 707 18.37 -2.78 26.73
CA HIS A 707 19.65 -2.66 27.45
C HIS A 707 20.53 -3.92 27.39
N THR A 708 19.96 -5.06 27.03
CA THR A 708 20.67 -6.35 26.90
C THR A 708 20.04 -7.17 25.81
N LEU A 709 20.87 -7.79 24.96
CA LEU A 709 20.40 -8.73 23.94
C LEU A 709 21.39 -9.90 23.82
N HIS A 710 20.87 -11.12 23.93
CA HIS A 710 21.62 -12.34 23.69
C HIS A 710 21.20 -12.96 22.36
N ILE A 711 22.17 -13.17 21.47
CA ILE A 711 21.97 -13.90 20.21
C ILE A 711 22.20 -15.40 20.48
N PRO A 712 21.25 -16.30 20.18
CA PRO A 712 21.39 -17.73 20.50
C PRO A 712 22.42 -18.49 19.64
N GLU A 713 22.90 -19.62 20.17
CA GLU A 713 23.84 -20.58 19.54
C GLU A 713 23.29 -21.30 18.29
N SER A 714 22.08 -20.98 17.85
CA SER A 714 21.48 -21.41 16.58
C SER A 714 21.64 -20.40 15.44
N VAL A 715 21.90 -19.12 15.74
CA VAL A 715 21.94 -18.04 14.74
C VAL A 715 23.23 -18.10 13.93
N THR A 716 23.11 -18.25 12.61
CA THR A 716 24.27 -18.27 11.69
C THR A 716 24.48 -16.96 10.94
N LYS A 717 23.47 -16.09 10.88
CA LYS A 717 23.46 -14.86 10.07
C LYS A 717 22.78 -13.67 10.78
N ILE A 718 23.36 -12.48 10.63
CA ILE A 718 22.83 -11.21 11.14
C ILE A 718 22.74 -10.17 10.00
N GLY A 719 21.53 -9.71 9.72
CA GLY A 719 21.17 -8.84 8.61
C GLY A 719 21.57 -7.37 8.74
N LYS A 720 21.25 -6.60 7.70
CA LYS A 720 21.54 -5.16 7.57
C LYS A 720 20.73 -4.34 8.57
N PHE A 721 21.41 -3.47 9.32
CA PHE A 721 20.82 -2.64 10.39
C PHE A 721 20.00 -3.42 11.45
N ALA A 722 20.24 -4.72 11.60
CA ALA A 722 19.44 -5.62 12.45
C ALA A 722 19.33 -5.17 13.92
N ILE A 723 20.37 -4.55 14.50
CA ILE A 723 20.41 -4.12 15.90
C ILE A 723 21.03 -2.72 15.95
N THR A 724 20.20 -1.67 15.83
CA THR A 724 20.70 -0.31 15.54
C THR A 724 19.91 0.81 16.20
N SER A 725 20.57 1.96 16.35
CA SER A 725 20.02 3.19 16.92
C SER A 725 19.44 2.98 18.33
N LEU A 726 20.25 2.40 19.21
CA LEU A 726 19.94 2.21 20.62
C LEU A 726 20.54 3.37 21.43
N SER A 727 19.70 4.21 22.05
CA SER A 727 20.15 5.39 22.81
C SER A 727 20.74 5.04 24.20
N GLN A 728 20.42 3.87 24.76
CA GLN A 728 21.01 3.39 26.01
C GLN A 728 22.32 2.59 25.78
N PRO A 729 23.19 2.47 26.79
CA PRO A 729 24.26 1.49 26.79
C PRO A 729 23.66 0.08 26.73
N ILE A 730 24.17 -0.75 25.83
CA ILE A 730 23.75 -2.14 25.66
C ILE A 730 24.95 -3.08 25.73
N GLU A 731 24.80 -4.19 26.46
CA GLU A 731 25.67 -5.35 26.33
C GLU A 731 25.00 -6.38 25.40
N LEU A 732 25.71 -6.74 24.33
CA LEU A 732 25.21 -7.61 23.25
C LEU A 732 26.15 -8.80 23.08
N THR A 733 25.65 -9.99 23.39
CA THR A 733 26.40 -11.24 23.26
C THR A 733 26.20 -11.84 21.88
N ILE A 734 27.28 -12.06 21.13
CA ILE A 734 27.26 -12.70 19.81
C ILE A 734 28.15 -13.96 19.84
N PRO A 735 27.58 -15.17 19.68
CA PRO A 735 28.32 -16.44 19.77
C PRO A 735 29.25 -16.72 18.57
N ALA A 736 30.20 -17.65 18.73
CA ALA A 736 31.18 -17.97 17.67
C ALA A 736 30.60 -18.72 16.46
N ASN A 737 29.40 -19.29 16.58
CA ASN A 737 28.70 -19.99 15.51
C ASN A 737 28.29 -19.05 14.33
N VAL A 738 28.19 -17.73 14.56
CA VAL A 738 27.74 -16.74 13.57
C VAL A 738 28.77 -16.64 12.44
N GLN A 739 28.30 -16.85 11.21
CA GLN A 739 29.14 -16.96 10.00
C GLN A 739 29.07 -15.71 9.13
N GLU A 740 27.92 -15.03 9.10
CA GLU A 740 27.70 -13.82 8.32
C GLU A 740 27.15 -12.69 9.20
N ILE A 741 27.84 -11.55 9.21
CA ILE A 741 27.36 -10.30 9.84
C ILE A 741 27.45 -9.20 8.79
N HIS A 742 26.31 -8.68 8.34
CA HIS A 742 26.27 -7.62 7.34
C HIS A 742 27.04 -6.38 7.83
N PHE A 743 27.77 -5.67 6.96
CA PHE A 743 28.67 -4.58 7.39
C PHE A 743 27.95 -3.47 8.20
N GLN A 744 26.67 -3.24 7.93
CA GLN A 744 25.82 -2.26 8.63
C GLN A 744 24.95 -2.87 9.75
N ALA A 745 25.12 -4.13 10.13
CA ALA A 745 24.26 -4.84 11.10
C ALA A 745 24.10 -4.10 12.43
N ILE A 746 25.20 -3.50 12.93
CA ILE A 746 25.27 -2.87 14.26
C ILE A 746 25.80 -1.42 14.17
N ARG A 747 25.21 -0.61 13.27
CA ARG A 747 25.51 0.83 13.12
C ARG A 747 24.74 1.70 14.14
N GLY A 748 25.38 2.77 14.62
CA GLY A 748 24.71 3.83 15.40
C GLY A 748 24.64 3.61 16.93
N CYS A 749 24.94 2.41 17.43
CA CYS A 749 24.91 2.11 18.87
C CYS A 749 26.16 2.63 19.59
N GLY A 750 26.21 3.95 19.85
CA GLY A 750 27.41 4.65 20.34
C GLY A 750 27.95 4.19 21.72
N ASN A 751 27.10 3.59 22.56
CA ASN A 751 27.45 3.08 23.90
C ASN A 751 27.48 1.54 24.00
N LEU A 752 27.48 0.84 22.87
CA LEU A 752 27.53 -0.62 22.78
C LEU A 752 28.81 -1.21 23.40
N THR A 753 28.68 -2.35 24.09
CA THR A 753 29.79 -3.26 24.38
C THR A 753 29.44 -4.66 23.89
N LEU A 754 30.14 -5.13 22.85
CA LEU A 754 29.98 -6.50 22.36
C LEU A 754 30.66 -7.50 23.31
N LEU A 755 30.00 -8.62 23.59
CA LEU A 755 30.59 -9.78 24.27
C LEU A 755 30.75 -10.89 23.21
N VAL A 756 32.00 -11.28 22.94
CA VAL A 756 32.35 -12.17 21.81
C VAL A 756 33.43 -13.17 22.21
N GLU A 757 33.45 -14.32 21.54
CA GLU A 757 34.53 -15.28 21.67
C GLU A 757 35.77 -14.89 20.83
N GLU A 758 36.95 -15.31 21.27
CA GLU A 758 38.20 -15.08 20.55
C GLU A 758 38.19 -15.76 19.17
N ASN A 759 38.66 -15.05 18.14
CA ASN A 759 38.72 -15.50 16.74
C ASN A 759 37.38 -15.77 16.01
N SER A 760 36.22 -15.59 16.67
CA SER A 760 34.88 -15.58 16.06
C SER A 760 34.74 -14.54 14.93
N GLU A 761 33.74 -14.70 14.05
CA GLU A 761 33.44 -13.64 13.06
C GLU A 761 32.93 -12.36 13.74
N ALA A 762 32.21 -12.47 14.87
CA ALA A 762 31.81 -11.33 15.69
C ALA A 762 33.01 -10.53 16.22
N HIS A 763 34.08 -11.20 16.65
CA HIS A 763 35.35 -10.56 17.03
C HIS A 763 36.03 -9.86 15.84
N ARG A 764 36.04 -10.48 14.65
CA ARG A 764 36.59 -9.88 13.42
C ARG A 764 35.77 -8.66 12.98
N TYR A 765 34.44 -8.74 13.04
CA TYR A 765 33.50 -7.66 12.78
C TYR A 765 33.76 -6.47 13.72
N ALA A 766 33.81 -6.74 15.03
CA ALA A 766 34.08 -5.72 16.05
C ALA A 766 35.41 -4.99 15.81
N ALA A 767 36.50 -5.75 15.58
CA ALA A 767 37.82 -5.19 15.28
C ALA A 767 37.84 -4.39 13.97
N ARG A 768 37.20 -4.89 12.91
CA ARG A 768 37.13 -4.25 11.57
C ARG A 768 36.41 -2.91 11.60
N TYR A 769 35.30 -2.81 12.34
CA TYR A 769 34.48 -1.61 12.43
C TYR A 769 34.73 -0.77 13.69
N ARG A 770 35.80 -1.09 14.45
CA ARG A 770 36.22 -0.40 15.69
C ARG A 770 35.15 -0.32 16.78
N ILE A 771 34.29 -1.34 16.85
CA ILE A 771 33.27 -1.48 17.88
C ILE A 771 33.96 -1.96 19.17
N LYS A 772 33.58 -1.40 20.31
CA LYS A 772 34.07 -1.80 21.63
C LYS A 772 33.59 -3.22 21.97
N PHE A 773 34.50 -4.11 22.33
CA PHE A 773 34.18 -5.48 22.74
C PHE A 773 34.92 -5.90 24.02
N ARG A 774 34.42 -6.95 24.67
CA ARG A 774 35.15 -7.78 25.65
C ARG A 774 35.18 -9.21 25.12
N LEU A 775 36.26 -9.95 25.43
CA LEU A 775 36.31 -11.39 25.20
C LEU A 775 35.55 -12.13 26.30
N LEU A 776 34.74 -13.11 25.91
CA LEU A 776 34.11 -14.05 26.85
C LEU A 776 35.17 -14.93 27.52
N PRO A 777 34.98 -15.34 28.80
CA PRO A 777 35.89 -16.28 29.46
C PRO A 777 35.91 -17.61 28.70
N LYS A 778 37.10 -18.18 28.47
CA LYS A 778 37.20 -19.54 27.93
C LYS A 778 36.70 -20.53 28.96
N GLU A 779 35.56 -21.16 28.69
CA GLU A 779 35.06 -22.27 29.51
C GLU A 779 36.13 -23.36 29.58
N LYS A 780 36.51 -23.73 30.81
CA LYS A 780 37.40 -24.86 31.03
C LYS A 780 36.59 -26.14 30.80
N GLN A 781 36.81 -26.79 29.66
CA GLN A 781 36.39 -28.18 29.46
C GLN A 781 37.09 -29.07 30.50
N GLU A 782 36.40 -29.40 31.59
CA GLU A 782 36.82 -30.44 32.52
C GLU A 782 36.63 -31.82 31.89
N ASN A 783 37.54 -32.17 30.97
CA ASN A 783 37.70 -33.54 30.50
C ASN A 783 38.08 -34.44 31.68
N GLY A 784 37.19 -35.35 32.05
CA GLY A 784 37.43 -36.32 33.11
C GLY A 784 38.63 -37.21 32.81
N GLY A 785 39.71 -37.06 33.57
CA GLY A 785 40.97 -37.79 33.37
C GLY A 785 41.78 -37.89 34.66
N SER A 786 41.56 -38.96 35.43
CA SER A 786 42.16 -39.14 36.75
C SER A 786 43.67 -39.44 36.72
N SER A 787 44.46 -38.70 37.48
CA SER A 787 45.63 -39.22 38.21
C SER A 787 46.02 -38.30 39.37
N GLN A 788 46.92 -38.75 40.24
CA GLN A 788 47.07 -38.24 41.61
C GLN A 788 48.20 -37.21 41.77
N LYS A 789 48.01 -36.29 42.74
CA LYS A 789 49.03 -35.71 43.64
C LYS A 789 50.31 -35.09 43.03
N ASP A 790 50.58 -33.83 43.41
CA ASP A 790 51.30 -33.57 44.66
C ASP A 790 51.08 -32.11 45.14
N SER A 791 51.92 -31.59 46.03
CA SER A 791 51.54 -30.67 47.11
C SER A 791 51.98 -29.20 47.00
N GLU A 792 51.17 -28.35 47.63
CA GLU A 792 51.53 -27.12 48.38
C GLU A 792 51.97 -25.84 47.65
N ASN A 793 51.66 -24.74 48.36
CA ASN A 793 52.01 -23.33 48.13
C ASN A 793 51.43 -22.69 46.86
N GLY A 794 50.64 -21.63 47.07
CA GLY A 794 50.17 -20.74 46.01
C GLY A 794 50.72 -19.34 46.21
N ASP A 795 50.34 -18.43 45.31
CA ASP A 795 50.32 -16.99 45.62
C ASP A 795 49.26 -16.29 44.76
N THR A 796 48.82 -15.11 45.18
CA THR A 796 47.79 -14.32 44.47
C THR A 796 48.39 -13.32 43.49
N LYS A 797 47.86 -13.30 42.25
CA LYS A 797 47.64 -12.11 41.37
C LYS A 797 46.92 -12.54 40.08
N GLU A 798 45.84 -11.89 39.65
CA GLU A 798 45.65 -10.47 39.21
C GLU A 798 45.98 -10.31 37.72
#